data_AF-V6KM11-F1
#
_entry.id   AF-V6KM11-F1
#
_cell.length_a   1.000
_cell.length_b   1.000
_cell.length_c   1.000
_cell.angle_alpha   90.00
_cell.angle_beta   90.00
_cell.angle_gamma   90.00
#
_symmetry.space_group_name_H-M   'P 1'
#
loop_
_entity.id
_entity.type
_entity.pdbx_description
1 polymer ?
#
loop_
_entity_poly.entity_id
_entity_poly.type
_entity_poly.pdbx_seq_one_letter_code
_entity_poly.pdbx_strand_id
1 'polypeptide(L)'
;MATPSTFVEFSRQHGLAPDGRCKAFGADADGTGWSEGVGIVVLERLSDARRNGHPVLAVIRGSAVNQDGASNGLTAPSGPAQQQVIRQALADAGLTPADVDAVEAHGTGTVLGDPIEANALLATYGRRRDPERPLLVGSFKSNIGHAQSAAGVGAVIKMVQAIRHGELPRTLHADRPTPAVDWASGAVCLLQEHTVWPETADRRRAAVSSFGVSGTNAHLILEQAPDPLPAASPTGLPDTVPVLLSARTGPALRRQAERLLDAVRADPGLRVPDLAAALATTRTAFPRRTAFVVEGAAELERRLKAVAAGEDTGFAPDGTRAEATLAIGFTGQGSQRPGMGMELYAAYPVFATALDAACAALDPHLERPLRDVMCAPEGTSQAELLDRTDFTQAALFALESALFRLVESWGIVPDLVMGHSIGALSAAHAAGVLSLQDAASLVAARGRLMAALPPGGAMAAIEATEDEIRTALATITAAGAVTVAAVNGPRSVVVSGDEDAVRAVAEDFRVRRRRVTGLRVSHAFHSPLMDPMLEEFRAVARKAAYRPPLVPMISDLTGRLAEPAQLCSPDYWVRHVREAVRFADAVTALPGQGITCLLELGPDRQLTTMAGDCVPGGELALCGGLRRGRSEVRSLLDAVSRAHAHGVRVDWPEFFAGRPAHPVDLPVYPFEHRRYWLASVPEGVGLPAQPQAQAPAPPSPPDEPSAVERLRADLSRLSDDLRERALTDLVRGEVAEVAGFDGPHEVEAHRSMTDLGLDSVSAVELSERLGARIGLELPASLAFDHPTSTAIARHMLTALPAAGLTREGGEARAPEGTVFGELARLEASVERDRPDAAARDRLVERLRALTARLADGSPEYSGYSENAEETSFDDRIDEATTVDQLLDLIDNELKGS
;
A
#
# COMPACT_ATOMS: atom_id res chain seq x y z
N MET A 1 -4.32 29.25 13.55
CA MET A 1 -3.57 30.52 13.55
C MET A 1 -2.41 30.37 14.53
N ALA A 2 -1.19 30.68 14.11
CA ALA A 2 -0.01 30.53 14.99
C ALA A 2 0.27 31.78 15.84
N THR A 3 -0.25 32.94 15.44
CA THR A 3 -0.05 34.24 16.10
C THR A 3 -1.39 34.99 16.23
N PRO A 4 -1.51 35.99 17.13
CA PRO A 4 -2.73 36.76 17.29
C PRO A 4 -2.92 37.88 16.24
N SER A 5 -2.06 37.99 15.22
CA SER A 5 -2.04 39.13 14.28
C SER A 5 -3.39 39.37 13.61
N THR A 6 -4.08 38.31 13.19
CA THR A 6 -5.42 38.41 12.59
C THR A 6 -6.45 39.03 13.54
N PHE A 7 -6.39 38.74 14.83
CA PHE A 7 -7.27 39.36 15.81
C PHE A 7 -6.95 40.86 15.98
N VAL A 8 -5.66 41.22 16.02
CA VAL A 8 -5.22 42.62 16.14
C VAL A 8 -5.66 43.45 14.94
N GLU A 9 -5.45 42.94 13.73
CA GLU A 9 -5.79 43.61 12.47
C GLU A 9 -7.29 43.83 12.30
N PHE A 10 -8.10 42.81 12.55
CA PHE A 10 -9.56 42.92 12.43
C PHE A 10 -10.21 43.69 13.58
N SER A 11 -9.59 43.74 14.76
CA SER A 11 -10.02 44.65 15.83
C SER A 11 -9.89 46.10 15.42
N ARG A 12 -8.80 46.48 14.74
CA ARG A 12 -8.60 47.85 14.23
C ARG A 12 -9.62 48.24 13.14
N GLN A 13 -10.12 47.26 12.42
CA GLN A 13 -11.15 47.44 11.38
C GLN A 13 -12.57 47.38 11.95
N HIS A 14 -12.73 47.13 13.26
CA HIS A 14 -14.03 46.86 13.89
C HIS A 14 -14.82 45.72 13.19
N GLY A 15 -14.11 44.74 12.62
CA GLY A 15 -14.71 43.61 11.91
C GLY A 15 -15.04 42.42 12.82
N LEU A 16 -14.60 42.45 14.08
CA LEU A 16 -14.82 41.38 15.06
C LEU A 16 -16.04 41.64 15.93
N ALA A 17 -16.83 40.60 16.16
CA ALA A 17 -17.85 40.63 17.22
C ALA A 17 -17.15 40.73 18.58
N PRO A 18 -17.50 41.72 19.44
CA PRO A 18 -16.88 41.88 20.76
C PRO A 18 -17.01 40.66 21.68
N ASP A 19 -18.05 39.84 21.50
CA ASP A 19 -18.28 38.60 22.25
C ASP A 19 -17.71 37.35 21.55
N GLY A 20 -17.06 37.53 20.40
CA GLY A 20 -16.44 36.47 19.61
C GLY A 20 -17.42 35.53 18.91
N ARG A 21 -18.72 35.87 18.81
CA ARG A 21 -19.76 34.99 18.24
C ARG A 21 -20.16 35.44 16.84
N CYS A 22 -20.24 34.51 15.89
CA CYS A 22 -20.86 34.79 14.59
C CYS A 22 -22.39 34.70 14.72
N LYS A 23 -23.07 35.83 14.84
CA LYS A 23 -24.54 35.90 14.99
C LYS A 23 -25.23 35.98 13.62
N ALA A 24 -24.95 35.00 12.76
CA ALA A 24 -25.34 35.00 11.36
C ALA A 24 -26.86 35.23 11.19
N PHE A 25 -27.20 36.30 10.47
CA PHE A 25 -28.57 36.77 10.18
C PHE A 25 -29.39 37.18 11.40
N GLY A 26 -28.79 37.26 12.59
CA GLY A 26 -29.43 37.74 13.81
C GLY A 26 -29.52 39.28 13.85
N ALA A 27 -30.50 39.79 14.60
CA ALA A 27 -30.68 41.23 14.80
C ALA A 27 -29.50 41.91 15.51
N ASP A 28 -28.74 41.14 16.28
CA ASP A 28 -27.61 41.62 17.07
C ASP A 28 -26.26 41.29 16.41
N ALA A 29 -26.25 40.99 15.10
CA ALA A 29 -25.04 40.78 14.30
C ALA A 29 -24.12 42.01 14.37
N ASP A 30 -22.92 41.82 14.91
CA ASP A 30 -21.96 42.88 15.26
C ASP A 30 -20.52 42.58 14.84
N GLY A 31 -20.31 41.56 13.99
CA GLY A 31 -19.02 41.18 13.44
C GLY A 31 -18.79 39.68 13.39
N THR A 32 -17.58 39.28 12.96
CA THR A 32 -17.19 37.86 12.89
C THR A 32 -16.48 37.41 14.16
N GLY A 33 -16.67 36.16 14.55
CA GLY A 33 -15.84 35.47 15.54
C GLY A 33 -14.83 34.57 14.83
N TRP A 34 -13.53 34.80 14.98
CA TRP A 34 -12.51 33.95 14.35
C TRP A 34 -12.37 32.60 15.04
N SER A 35 -12.14 31.56 14.25
CA SER A 35 -11.82 30.22 14.73
C SER A 35 -10.83 29.52 13.81
N GLU A 36 -10.48 28.29 14.18
CA GLU A 36 -9.51 27.47 13.48
C GLU A 36 -10.12 26.11 13.17
N GLY A 37 -9.73 25.52 12.04
CA GLY A 37 -10.17 24.18 11.69
C GLY A 37 -9.37 23.62 10.52
N VAL A 38 -9.43 22.31 10.38
CA VAL A 38 -8.94 21.58 9.21
C VAL A 38 -10.01 20.56 8.85
N GLY A 39 -10.47 20.60 7.61
CA GLY A 39 -11.43 19.63 7.07
C GLY A 39 -10.91 19.08 5.76
N ILE A 40 -11.07 17.78 5.56
CA ILE A 40 -10.65 17.08 4.34
C ILE A 40 -11.83 16.24 3.87
N VAL A 41 -12.10 16.28 2.57
CA VAL A 41 -13.03 15.40 1.88
C VAL A 41 -12.28 14.67 0.76
N VAL A 42 -12.59 13.40 0.55
CA VAL A 42 -12.04 12.61 -0.55
C VAL A 42 -13.07 12.59 -1.66
N LEU A 43 -12.66 13.00 -2.86
CA LEU A 43 -13.53 13.07 -4.03
C LEU A 43 -13.11 12.02 -5.06
N GLU A 44 -14.10 11.40 -5.67
CA GLU A 44 -13.95 10.46 -6.77
C GLU A 44 -15.15 10.64 -7.70
N ARG A 45 -14.98 10.40 -9.00
CA ARG A 45 -16.14 10.38 -9.91
C ARG A 45 -17.12 9.30 -9.45
N LEU A 46 -18.42 9.61 -9.47
CA LEU A 46 -19.45 8.66 -9.01
C LEU A 46 -19.38 7.31 -9.75
N SER A 47 -19.02 7.32 -11.03
CA SER A 47 -18.81 6.10 -11.83
C SER A 47 -17.67 5.24 -11.29
N ASP A 48 -16.59 5.86 -10.84
CA ASP A 48 -15.40 5.17 -10.33
C ASP A 48 -15.65 4.66 -8.91
N ALA A 49 -16.28 5.47 -8.06
CA ALA A 49 -16.70 5.04 -6.72
C ALA A 49 -17.61 3.81 -6.79
N ARG A 50 -18.55 3.77 -7.75
CA ARG A 50 -19.41 2.59 -8.00
C ARG A 50 -18.62 1.39 -8.50
N ARG A 51 -17.72 1.59 -9.48
CA ARG A 51 -16.87 0.51 -10.01
C ARG A 51 -15.99 -0.10 -8.92
N ASN A 52 -15.45 0.74 -8.04
CA ASN A 52 -14.54 0.35 -6.97
C ASN A 52 -15.26 -0.08 -5.69
N GLY A 53 -16.60 0.05 -5.62
CA GLY A 53 -17.38 -0.29 -4.43
C GLY A 53 -17.17 0.66 -3.24
N HIS A 54 -16.71 1.89 -3.48
CA HIS A 54 -16.47 2.87 -2.42
C HIS A 54 -17.79 3.48 -1.90
N PRO A 55 -17.89 3.73 -0.57
CA PRO A 55 -19.06 4.36 0.01
C PRO A 55 -19.23 5.80 -0.48
N VAL A 56 -20.40 6.12 -1.01
CA VAL A 56 -20.75 7.48 -1.46
C VAL A 56 -21.55 8.16 -0.35
N LEU A 57 -20.98 9.20 0.27
CA LEU A 57 -21.64 9.93 1.36
C LEU A 57 -22.60 11.00 0.84
N ALA A 58 -22.24 11.66 -0.26
CA ALA A 58 -23.02 12.66 -0.99
C ALA A 58 -22.40 12.86 -2.38
N VAL A 59 -23.06 13.63 -3.25
CA VAL A 59 -22.57 13.96 -4.59
C VAL A 59 -22.46 15.48 -4.74
N ILE A 60 -21.31 15.96 -5.21
CA ILE A 60 -21.19 17.34 -5.71
C ILE A 60 -21.82 17.37 -7.10
N ARG A 61 -22.96 18.04 -7.25
CA ARG A 61 -23.72 18.09 -8.49
C ARG A 61 -23.24 19.15 -9.46
N GLY A 62 -22.77 20.27 -8.92
CA GLY A 62 -22.23 21.38 -9.68
C GLY A 62 -21.69 22.47 -8.77
N SER A 63 -20.90 23.36 -9.33
CA SER A 63 -20.25 24.45 -8.59
C SER A 63 -19.89 25.60 -9.50
N ALA A 64 -19.77 26.79 -8.93
CA ALA A 64 -19.26 27.95 -9.65
C ALA A 64 -18.39 28.82 -8.75
N VAL A 65 -17.46 29.53 -9.37
CA VAL A 65 -16.61 30.54 -8.76
C VAL A 65 -16.68 31.81 -9.60
N ASN A 66 -16.80 32.97 -8.96
CA ASN A 66 -16.72 34.27 -9.63
C ASN A 66 -16.03 35.33 -8.76
N GLN A 67 -16.11 36.59 -9.18
CA GLN A 67 -15.50 37.73 -8.50
C GLN A 67 -16.48 38.90 -8.36
N ASP A 68 -16.38 39.61 -7.23
CA ASP A 68 -17.17 40.81 -6.93
C ASP A 68 -16.83 41.97 -7.88
N GLY A 69 -15.62 41.99 -8.44
CA GLY A 69 -15.17 42.98 -9.41
C GLY A 69 -15.04 44.38 -8.80
N ALA A 70 -15.51 45.40 -9.51
CA ALA A 70 -15.48 46.79 -9.05
C ALA A 70 -16.64 47.08 -8.08
N SER A 71 -16.56 46.51 -6.86
CA SER A 71 -17.52 46.75 -5.78
C SER A 71 -17.23 48.06 -5.01
N ASN A 72 -18.02 48.37 -3.98
CA ASN A 72 -17.89 49.59 -3.16
C ASN A 72 -16.64 49.63 -2.24
N GLY A 73 -15.70 48.71 -2.44
CA GLY A 73 -14.43 48.61 -1.73
C GLY A 73 -13.86 47.20 -1.87
N LEU A 74 -12.53 47.06 -1.80
CA LEU A 74 -11.85 45.78 -2.03
C LEU A 74 -12.41 44.63 -1.15
N THR A 75 -12.87 44.95 0.06
CA THR A 75 -13.39 43.99 1.03
C THR A 75 -14.92 44.01 1.16
N ALA A 76 -15.61 44.85 0.38
CA ALA A 76 -17.06 44.99 0.44
C ALA A 76 -17.74 43.95 -0.49
N PRO A 77 -18.66 43.12 0.02
CA PRO A 77 -19.30 42.07 -0.76
C PRO A 77 -20.26 42.64 -1.82
N SER A 78 -20.47 41.91 -2.92
CA SER A 78 -21.37 42.31 -4.01
C SER A 78 -22.59 41.38 -4.15
N GLY A 79 -23.78 41.88 -3.82
CA GLY A 79 -25.04 41.14 -3.98
C GLY A 79 -25.28 40.62 -5.40
N PRO A 80 -25.10 41.43 -6.47
CA PRO A 80 -25.22 40.95 -7.85
C PRO A 80 -24.26 39.81 -8.20
N ALA A 81 -23.00 39.88 -7.72
CA ALA A 81 -22.02 38.82 -7.96
C ALA A 81 -22.41 37.52 -7.23
N GLN A 82 -22.90 37.61 -5.99
CA GLN A 82 -23.42 36.46 -5.24
C GLN A 82 -24.62 35.82 -5.95
N GLN A 83 -25.56 36.62 -6.48
CA GLN A 83 -26.66 36.09 -7.28
C GLN A 83 -26.17 35.40 -8.56
N GLN A 84 -25.13 35.93 -9.21
CA GLN A 84 -24.57 35.36 -10.43
C GLN A 84 -23.91 34.00 -10.16
N VAL A 85 -23.08 33.88 -9.11
CA VAL A 85 -22.41 32.61 -8.79
C VAL A 85 -23.42 31.53 -8.41
N ILE A 86 -24.50 31.89 -7.71
CA ILE A 86 -25.62 30.98 -7.41
C ILE A 86 -26.24 30.44 -8.71
N ARG A 87 -26.59 31.33 -9.64
CA ARG A 87 -27.20 30.92 -10.93
C ARG A 87 -26.25 30.06 -11.76
N GLN A 88 -24.96 30.38 -11.77
CA GLN A 88 -23.94 29.60 -12.48
C GLN A 88 -23.80 28.19 -11.90
N ALA A 89 -23.74 28.04 -10.58
CA ALA A 89 -23.63 26.73 -9.93
C ALA A 89 -24.89 25.86 -10.15
N LEU A 90 -26.07 26.48 -10.16
CA LEU A 90 -27.33 25.79 -10.51
C LEU A 90 -27.33 25.34 -11.98
N ALA A 91 -26.87 26.20 -12.90
CA ALA A 91 -26.76 25.86 -14.31
C ALA A 91 -25.76 24.72 -14.56
N ASP A 92 -24.59 24.77 -13.92
CA ASP A 92 -23.58 23.70 -13.95
C ASP A 92 -24.14 22.38 -13.42
N ALA A 93 -24.96 22.42 -12.36
CA ALA A 93 -25.63 21.24 -11.81
C ALA A 93 -26.81 20.71 -12.66
N GLY A 94 -27.27 21.48 -13.65
CA GLY A 94 -28.50 21.21 -14.40
C GLY A 94 -29.77 21.29 -13.55
N LEU A 95 -29.80 22.20 -12.56
CA LEU A 95 -30.86 22.33 -11.57
C LEU A 95 -31.50 23.73 -11.59
N THR A 96 -32.71 23.82 -11.04
CA THR A 96 -33.42 25.09 -10.80
C THR A 96 -33.34 25.49 -9.33
N PRO A 97 -33.62 26.76 -8.97
CA PRO A 97 -33.62 27.16 -7.57
C PRO A 97 -34.65 26.42 -6.70
N ALA A 98 -35.72 25.87 -7.28
CA ALA A 98 -36.73 25.09 -6.55
C ALA A 98 -36.24 23.69 -6.16
N ASP A 99 -35.19 23.19 -6.82
CA ASP A 99 -34.61 21.87 -6.57
C ASP A 99 -33.71 21.82 -5.32
N VAL A 100 -33.33 22.96 -4.75
CA VAL A 100 -32.42 23.04 -3.59
C VAL A 100 -33.22 23.32 -2.33
N ASP A 101 -33.18 22.45 -1.33
CA ASP A 101 -33.99 22.58 -0.11
C ASP A 101 -33.37 23.55 0.90
N ALA A 102 -32.04 23.54 1.03
CA ALA A 102 -31.32 24.29 2.04
C ALA A 102 -30.04 24.96 1.51
N VAL A 103 -29.65 26.08 2.11
CA VAL A 103 -28.37 26.75 1.88
C VAL A 103 -27.62 26.87 3.20
N GLU A 104 -26.41 26.31 3.23
CA GLU A 104 -25.38 26.66 4.19
C GLU A 104 -24.66 27.92 3.69
N ALA A 105 -25.03 29.04 4.30
CA ALA A 105 -24.60 30.36 3.91
C ALA A 105 -23.14 30.64 4.32
N HIS A 106 -22.55 31.66 3.71
CA HIS A 106 -21.30 32.23 4.20
C HIS A 106 -21.50 32.81 5.61
N GLY A 107 -22.58 33.58 5.83
CA GLY A 107 -23.17 33.93 7.13
C GLY A 107 -22.15 34.20 8.23
N THR A 108 -21.45 35.33 8.14
CA THR A 108 -20.35 35.68 9.05
C THR A 108 -20.80 36.44 10.28
N GLY A 109 -22.07 36.88 10.35
CA GLY A 109 -22.56 37.70 11.47
C GLY A 109 -22.19 39.17 11.32
N THR A 110 -21.88 39.62 10.09
CA THR A 110 -21.44 41.00 9.85
C THR A 110 -22.63 41.89 9.49
N VAL A 111 -22.64 43.10 10.04
CA VAL A 111 -23.72 44.10 9.84
C VAL A 111 -24.02 44.35 8.35
N LEU A 112 -22.97 44.41 7.52
CA LEU A 112 -23.09 44.67 6.09
C LEU A 112 -23.28 43.39 5.25
N GLY A 113 -22.56 42.32 5.57
CA GLY A 113 -22.51 41.11 4.75
C GLY A 113 -23.80 40.29 4.83
N ASP A 114 -24.34 40.12 6.04
CA ASP A 114 -25.51 39.26 6.25
C ASP A 114 -26.75 39.76 5.45
N PRO A 115 -27.08 41.07 5.43
CA PRO A 115 -28.18 41.55 4.58
C PRO A 115 -27.92 41.39 3.08
N ILE A 116 -26.67 41.55 2.63
CA ILE A 116 -26.32 41.40 1.21
C ILE A 116 -26.53 39.95 0.77
N GLU A 117 -26.08 38.99 1.57
CA GLU A 117 -26.23 37.57 1.30
C GLU A 117 -27.70 37.13 1.35
N ALA A 118 -28.44 37.51 2.40
CA ALA A 118 -29.85 37.16 2.52
C ALA A 118 -30.68 37.69 1.33
N ASN A 119 -30.41 38.92 0.89
CA ASN A 119 -31.07 39.50 -0.28
C ASN A 119 -30.68 38.79 -1.59
N ALA A 120 -29.43 38.32 -1.72
CA ALA A 120 -29.01 37.52 -2.87
C ALA A 120 -29.75 36.16 -2.92
N LEU A 121 -29.96 35.52 -1.76
CA LEU A 121 -30.75 34.28 -1.64
C LEU A 121 -32.24 34.53 -1.95
N LEU A 122 -32.83 35.59 -1.43
CA LEU A 122 -34.21 36.00 -1.74
C LEU A 122 -34.40 36.27 -3.24
N ALA A 123 -33.44 36.95 -3.87
CA ALA A 123 -33.46 37.30 -5.30
C ALA A 123 -33.18 36.12 -6.25
N THR A 124 -32.74 34.98 -5.73
CA THR A 124 -32.46 33.76 -6.50
C THR A 124 -33.41 32.65 -6.07
N TYR A 125 -33.11 31.96 -4.97
CA TYR A 125 -33.88 30.85 -4.43
C TYR A 125 -35.28 31.25 -3.93
N GLY A 126 -35.45 32.46 -3.38
CA GLY A 126 -36.73 32.92 -2.84
C GLY A 126 -37.77 33.31 -3.88
N ARG A 127 -37.40 33.44 -5.17
CA ARG A 127 -38.32 33.86 -6.23
C ARG A 127 -39.14 32.71 -6.77
N ARG A 128 -40.47 32.90 -6.85
CA ARG A 128 -41.43 31.92 -7.40
C ARG A 128 -41.33 30.54 -6.74
N ARG A 129 -40.96 30.53 -5.47
CA ARG A 129 -40.87 29.32 -4.65
C ARG A 129 -42.16 29.13 -3.87
N ASP A 130 -42.53 27.87 -3.67
CA ASP A 130 -43.70 27.49 -2.88
C ASP A 130 -43.51 27.96 -1.42
N PRO A 131 -44.40 28.81 -0.87
CA PRO A 131 -44.32 29.27 0.51
C PRO A 131 -44.35 28.14 1.54
N GLU A 132 -44.95 26.98 1.22
CA GLU A 132 -44.99 25.80 2.10
C GLU A 132 -43.68 25.00 2.04
N ARG A 133 -42.80 25.30 1.06
CA ARG A 133 -41.44 24.73 0.92
C ARG A 133 -40.41 25.84 0.77
N PRO A 134 -40.24 26.70 1.79
CA PRO A 134 -39.26 27.78 1.72
C PRO A 134 -37.83 27.22 1.61
N LEU A 135 -36.90 28.03 1.11
CA LEU A 135 -35.48 27.71 1.21
C LEU A 135 -35.07 27.82 2.68
N LEU A 136 -34.47 26.77 3.23
CA LEU A 136 -33.96 26.77 4.60
C LEU A 136 -32.52 27.28 4.64
N VAL A 137 -32.23 28.29 5.44
CA VAL A 137 -30.90 28.93 5.48
C VAL A 137 -30.29 28.78 6.86
N GLY A 138 -28.98 28.49 6.91
CA GLY A 138 -28.23 28.51 8.16
C GLY A 138 -26.75 28.76 7.98
N SER A 139 -26.02 28.88 9.09
CA SER A 139 -24.56 29.00 9.10
C SER A 139 -23.95 28.28 10.31
N PHE A 140 -23.06 27.34 10.05
CA PHE A 140 -22.30 26.59 11.04
C PHE A 140 -21.29 27.45 11.79
N LYS A 141 -20.97 28.65 11.26
CA LYS A 141 -20.12 29.62 11.96
C LYS A 141 -20.76 30.08 13.27
N SER A 142 -22.08 30.02 13.37
CA SER A 142 -22.78 30.28 14.64
C SER A 142 -22.42 29.28 15.75
N ASN A 143 -21.96 28.07 15.40
CA ASN A 143 -21.55 27.04 16.35
C ASN A 143 -20.05 27.10 16.69
N ILE A 144 -19.19 27.30 15.68
CA ILE A 144 -17.74 27.13 15.84
C ILE A 144 -16.92 28.37 15.47
N GLY A 145 -17.55 29.48 15.12
CA GLY A 145 -16.88 30.66 14.56
C GLY A 145 -16.46 30.48 13.09
N HIS A 146 -15.82 31.50 12.53
CA HIS A 146 -15.29 31.50 11.18
C HIS A 146 -13.91 30.84 11.12
N ALA A 147 -13.87 29.59 10.66
CA ALA A 147 -12.64 28.79 10.53
C ALA A 147 -11.76 29.17 9.32
N GLN A 148 -11.76 30.45 8.93
CA GLN A 148 -10.96 31.02 7.83
C GLN A 148 -11.01 30.17 6.55
N SER A 149 -9.86 29.69 6.05
CA SER A 149 -9.74 28.85 4.86
C SER A 149 -10.50 27.52 4.96
N ALA A 150 -10.70 26.99 6.16
CA ALA A 150 -11.48 25.76 6.37
C ALA A 150 -12.99 26.00 6.45
N ALA A 151 -13.47 27.25 6.34
CA ALA A 151 -14.88 27.57 6.47
C ALA A 151 -15.75 26.86 5.41
N GLY A 152 -15.33 26.87 4.15
CA GLY A 152 -16.09 26.23 3.06
C GLY A 152 -16.19 24.72 3.22
N VAL A 153 -15.08 24.03 3.49
CA VAL A 153 -15.09 22.57 3.69
C VAL A 153 -15.83 22.15 4.97
N GLY A 154 -15.76 22.95 6.04
CA GLY A 154 -16.55 22.73 7.25
C GLY A 154 -18.06 22.79 7.00
N ALA A 155 -18.49 23.74 6.18
CA ALA A 155 -19.87 23.86 5.70
C ALA A 155 -20.30 22.66 4.84
N VAL A 156 -19.44 22.21 3.91
CA VAL A 156 -19.67 20.97 3.14
C VAL A 156 -19.84 19.77 4.07
N ILE A 157 -18.96 19.60 5.06
CA ILE A 157 -19.04 18.50 6.03
C ILE A 157 -20.36 18.55 6.81
N LYS A 158 -20.78 19.73 7.31
CA LYS A 158 -22.09 19.89 7.96
C LYS A 158 -23.21 19.40 7.07
N MET A 159 -23.24 19.85 5.81
CA MET A 159 -24.35 19.52 4.90
C MET A 159 -24.34 18.06 4.46
N VAL A 160 -23.17 17.43 4.31
CA VAL A 160 -23.09 15.97 4.09
C VAL A 160 -23.64 15.21 5.29
N GLN A 161 -23.32 15.61 6.53
CA GLN A 161 -23.89 14.97 7.71
C GLN A 161 -25.41 15.22 7.83
N ALA A 162 -25.87 16.43 7.52
CA ALA A 162 -27.30 16.76 7.50
C ALA A 162 -28.09 15.87 6.53
N ILE A 163 -27.54 15.63 5.33
CA ILE A 163 -28.10 14.71 4.34
C ILE A 163 -28.16 13.27 4.89
N ARG A 164 -27.06 12.78 5.49
CA ARG A 164 -26.96 11.40 6.01
C ARG A 164 -27.91 11.14 7.17
N HIS A 165 -28.10 12.14 8.03
CA HIS A 165 -28.97 12.03 9.19
C HIS A 165 -30.42 12.43 8.88
N GLY A 166 -30.68 13.04 7.73
CA GLY A 166 -32.02 13.54 7.37
C GLY A 166 -32.48 14.65 8.31
N GLU A 167 -31.57 15.51 8.76
CA GLU A 167 -31.80 16.54 9.78
C GLU A 167 -31.02 17.82 9.47
N LEU A 168 -31.64 18.98 9.65
CA LEU A 168 -31.04 20.30 9.50
C LEU A 168 -30.85 20.94 10.88
N PRO A 169 -29.59 21.11 11.35
CA PRO A 169 -29.31 21.76 12.63
C PRO A 169 -29.67 23.25 12.63
N ARG A 170 -30.15 23.75 13.78
CA ARG A 170 -30.42 25.18 13.98
C ARG A 170 -29.16 26.04 13.87
N THR A 171 -29.35 27.28 13.41
CA THR A 171 -28.37 28.38 13.50
C THR A 171 -28.51 29.07 14.84
N LEU A 172 -27.40 29.25 15.55
CA LEU A 172 -27.40 29.89 16.88
C LEU A 172 -27.42 31.42 16.76
N HIS A 173 -27.89 32.08 17.82
CA HIS A 173 -27.94 33.56 17.94
C HIS A 173 -28.81 34.25 16.89
N ALA A 174 -29.79 33.51 16.37
CA ALA A 174 -30.69 33.90 15.30
C ALA A 174 -32.16 33.96 15.77
N ASP A 175 -32.42 34.00 17.08
CA ASP A 175 -33.79 33.98 17.65
C ASP A 175 -34.66 35.14 17.13
N ARG A 176 -34.01 36.28 16.85
CA ARG A 176 -34.64 37.41 16.17
C ARG A 176 -33.85 37.71 14.89
N PRO A 177 -34.40 37.45 13.69
CA PRO A 177 -33.74 37.75 12.43
C PRO A 177 -33.44 39.25 12.27
N THR A 178 -32.43 39.60 11.48
CA THR A 178 -32.05 41.00 11.25
C THR A 178 -33.17 41.78 10.57
N PRO A 179 -33.52 42.99 11.06
CA PRO A 179 -34.54 43.84 10.44
C PRO A 179 -34.05 44.52 9.16
N ALA A 180 -32.76 44.42 8.84
CA ALA A 180 -32.16 44.96 7.61
C ALA A 180 -32.51 44.12 6.35
N VAL A 181 -33.24 43.02 6.52
CA VAL A 181 -33.69 42.13 5.45
C VAL A 181 -35.21 42.02 5.50
N ASP A 182 -35.86 42.16 4.34
CA ASP A 182 -37.29 41.91 4.20
C ASP A 182 -37.55 40.41 3.99
N TRP A 183 -37.55 39.66 5.10
CA TRP A 183 -37.80 38.21 5.09
C TRP A 183 -39.20 37.82 4.57
N ALA A 184 -40.16 38.75 4.56
CA ALA A 184 -41.51 38.50 4.06
C ALA A 184 -41.59 38.57 2.52
N SER A 185 -40.58 39.13 1.85
CA SER A 185 -40.57 39.34 0.39
C SER A 185 -40.36 38.07 -0.45
N GLY A 186 -39.94 36.97 0.15
CA GLY A 186 -39.69 35.70 -0.55
C GLY A 186 -39.73 34.49 0.38
N ALA A 187 -39.84 33.29 -0.19
CA ALA A 187 -39.93 32.05 0.58
C ALA A 187 -38.53 31.55 1.00
N VAL A 188 -37.90 32.29 1.92
CA VAL A 188 -36.61 31.95 2.56
C VAL A 188 -36.79 32.01 4.08
N CYS A 189 -36.46 30.93 4.77
CA CYS A 189 -36.61 30.80 6.22
C CYS A 189 -35.27 30.48 6.88
N LEU A 190 -34.92 31.24 7.92
CA LEU A 190 -33.75 30.99 8.75
C LEU A 190 -34.02 29.78 9.66
N LEU A 191 -33.07 28.85 9.74
CA LEU A 191 -33.14 27.65 10.59
C LEU A 191 -33.00 28.03 12.07
N GLN A 192 -34.06 28.52 12.70
CA GLN A 192 -34.06 28.89 14.13
C GLN A 192 -34.24 27.67 15.04
N GLU A 193 -34.84 26.60 14.52
CA GLU A 193 -35.07 25.33 15.22
C GLU A 193 -34.43 24.16 14.46
N HIS A 194 -34.13 23.09 15.19
CA HIS A 194 -33.71 21.84 14.57
C HIS A 194 -34.88 21.28 13.75
N THR A 195 -34.63 20.97 12.48
CA THR A 195 -35.69 20.59 11.55
C THR A 195 -35.40 19.22 10.93
N VAL A 196 -36.37 18.31 11.00
CA VAL A 196 -36.28 17.03 10.26
C VAL A 196 -36.32 17.34 8.76
N TRP A 197 -35.40 16.77 8.00
CA TRP A 197 -35.35 16.87 6.54
C TRP A 197 -35.98 15.60 5.93
N PRO A 198 -37.29 15.62 5.64
CA PRO A 198 -38.01 14.41 5.23
C PRO A 198 -37.45 13.82 3.94
N GLU A 199 -37.59 12.51 3.80
CA GLU A 199 -37.30 11.83 2.55
C GLU A 199 -38.49 12.05 1.59
N THR A 200 -38.21 12.59 0.41
CA THR A 200 -39.21 12.86 -0.63
C THR A 200 -38.94 12.02 -1.87
N ALA A 201 -39.86 12.04 -2.85
CA ALA A 201 -39.60 11.44 -4.16
C ALA A 201 -38.38 12.07 -4.85
N ASP A 202 -38.08 13.33 -4.53
CA ASP A 202 -36.86 14.03 -4.91
C ASP A 202 -35.74 13.81 -3.88
N ARG A 203 -34.49 13.83 -4.35
CA ARG A 203 -33.30 13.72 -3.50
C ARG A 203 -33.08 14.98 -2.68
N ARG A 204 -32.66 14.84 -1.42
CA ARG A 204 -32.22 15.97 -0.59
C ARG A 204 -31.08 16.72 -1.26
N ARG A 205 -31.23 18.04 -1.44
CA ARG A 205 -30.19 18.89 -2.05
C ARG A 205 -29.94 20.13 -1.21
N ALA A 206 -28.67 20.43 -1.02
CA ALA A 206 -28.22 21.63 -0.32
C ALA A 206 -27.18 22.39 -1.12
N ALA A 207 -27.11 23.68 -0.91
CA ALA A 207 -26.06 24.53 -1.42
C ALA A 207 -25.12 25.01 -0.31
N VAL A 208 -23.86 25.27 -0.64
CA VAL A 208 -22.84 25.83 0.25
C VAL A 208 -22.26 27.08 -0.39
N SER A 209 -22.31 28.20 0.32
CA SER A 209 -21.73 29.49 -0.10
C SER A 209 -20.47 29.83 0.69
N SER A 210 -19.46 30.37 0.02
CA SER A 210 -18.30 30.99 0.67
C SER A 210 -17.83 32.21 -0.11
N PHE A 211 -17.77 33.36 0.55
CA PHE A 211 -17.42 34.64 -0.06
C PHE A 211 -16.14 35.18 0.58
N GLY A 212 -15.07 35.26 -0.22
CA GLY A 212 -13.76 35.67 0.26
C GLY A 212 -13.67 37.18 0.44
N VAL A 213 -12.92 37.63 1.45
CA VAL A 213 -12.67 39.07 1.68
C VAL A 213 -11.94 39.76 0.52
N SER A 214 -11.34 38.99 -0.40
CA SER A 214 -10.74 39.49 -1.65
C SER A 214 -11.73 39.60 -2.82
N GLY A 215 -13.02 39.38 -2.58
CA GLY A 215 -14.09 39.41 -3.58
C GLY A 215 -14.31 38.10 -4.35
N THR A 216 -13.52 37.05 -4.14
CA THR A 216 -13.73 35.75 -4.81
C THR A 216 -14.86 34.99 -4.14
N ASN A 217 -15.90 34.64 -4.90
CA ASN A 217 -17.06 33.91 -4.39
C ASN A 217 -17.08 32.47 -4.90
N ALA A 218 -17.53 31.54 -4.07
CA ALA A 218 -17.79 30.17 -4.46
C ALA A 218 -19.19 29.74 -4.01
N HIS A 219 -19.86 28.97 -4.86
CA HIS A 219 -21.14 28.33 -4.55
C HIS A 219 -21.13 26.90 -5.07
N LEU A 220 -21.53 25.94 -4.23
CA LEU A 220 -21.47 24.51 -4.53
C LEU A 220 -22.82 23.86 -4.23
N ILE A 221 -23.27 22.95 -5.09
CA ILE A 221 -24.51 22.17 -4.90
C ILE A 221 -24.18 20.72 -4.52
N LEU A 222 -24.71 20.26 -3.39
CA LEU A 222 -24.63 18.91 -2.85
C LEU A 222 -25.97 18.19 -3.04
N GLU A 223 -25.92 16.90 -3.35
CA GLU A 223 -27.07 16.02 -3.46
C GLU A 223 -26.86 14.75 -2.64
N GLN A 224 -27.96 14.22 -2.09
CA GLN A 224 -28.02 12.91 -1.47
C GLN A 224 -27.40 11.82 -2.35
N ALA A 225 -26.62 10.94 -1.72
CA ALA A 225 -26.09 9.78 -2.40
C ALA A 225 -27.24 8.95 -3.03
N PRO A 226 -27.04 8.37 -4.23
CA PRO A 226 -28.00 7.44 -4.79
C PRO A 226 -28.18 6.25 -3.85
N ASP A 227 -29.38 5.65 -3.82
CA ASP A 227 -29.61 4.44 -3.05
C ASP A 227 -28.54 3.39 -3.37
N PRO A 228 -27.93 2.75 -2.36
CA PRO A 228 -27.02 1.66 -2.60
C PRO A 228 -27.77 0.58 -3.38
N LEU A 229 -27.12 0.04 -4.42
CA LEU A 229 -27.65 -1.17 -5.06
C LEU A 229 -27.84 -2.24 -3.98
N PRO A 230 -28.92 -3.04 -4.04
CA PRO A 230 -29.12 -4.11 -3.07
C PRO A 230 -27.87 -4.99 -3.03
N ALA A 231 -27.15 -4.96 -1.92
CA ALA A 231 -26.02 -5.85 -1.73
C ALA A 231 -26.56 -7.27 -1.75
N ALA A 232 -25.96 -8.15 -2.56
CA ALA A 232 -26.27 -9.58 -2.48
C ALA A 232 -26.08 -10.02 -1.02
N SER A 233 -27.05 -10.75 -0.47
CA SER A 233 -26.95 -11.24 0.91
C SER A 233 -25.67 -12.05 1.05
N PRO A 234 -24.74 -11.66 1.95
CA PRO A 234 -23.48 -12.35 2.07
C PRO A 234 -23.66 -13.69 2.76
N THR A 235 -23.88 -14.70 1.93
CA THR A 235 -23.81 -16.12 2.28
C THR A 235 -22.41 -16.62 1.94
N GLY A 236 -21.63 -17.04 2.93
CA GLY A 236 -20.39 -17.81 2.67
C GLY A 236 -19.08 -17.33 3.32
N LEU A 237 -19.10 -16.31 4.19
CA LEU A 237 -17.93 -16.06 5.05
C LEU A 237 -17.84 -17.15 6.12
N PRO A 238 -16.65 -17.74 6.37
CA PRO A 238 -16.48 -18.74 7.41
C PRO A 238 -16.68 -18.13 8.80
N ASP A 239 -17.21 -18.89 9.76
CA ASP A 239 -17.38 -18.44 11.15
C ASP A 239 -16.04 -18.29 11.89
N THR A 240 -15.02 -19.03 11.43
CA THR A 240 -13.64 -18.94 11.90
C THR A 240 -12.85 -18.03 10.97
N VAL A 241 -12.44 -16.86 11.45
CA VAL A 241 -11.74 -15.84 10.65
C VAL A 241 -10.47 -15.33 11.31
N PRO A 242 -9.43 -14.98 10.53
CA PRO A 242 -8.27 -14.26 11.03
C PRO A 242 -8.60 -12.79 11.22
N VAL A 243 -8.25 -12.24 12.38
CA VAL A 243 -8.38 -10.81 12.71
C VAL A 243 -6.99 -10.20 12.75
N LEU A 244 -6.80 -9.16 11.95
CA LEU A 244 -5.49 -8.55 11.68
C LEU A 244 -5.43 -7.15 12.28
N LEU A 245 -4.40 -6.87 13.05
CA LEU A 245 -4.09 -5.52 13.53
C LEU A 245 -2.64 -5.19 13.23
N SER A 246 -2.40 -3.95 12.85
CA SER A 246 -1.03 -3.45 12.71
C SER A 246 -0.90 -1.98 13.09
N ALA A 247 0.30 -1.58 13.49
CA ALA A 247 0.66 -0.19 13.72
C ALA A 247 2.16 0.05 13.51
N ARG A 248 2.60 1.31 13.53
CA ARG A 248 4.03 1.64 13.44
C ARG A 248 4.80 1.29 14.71
N THR A 249 4.12 1.19 15.86
CA THR A 249 4.74 0.97 17.18
C THR A 249 3.88 0.04 18.03
N GLY A 250 4.47 -0.56 19.06
CA GLY A 250 3.74 -1.36 20.05
C GLY A 250 2.64 -0.58 20.79
N PRO A 251 2.89 0.63 21.32
CA PRO A 251 1.85 1.43 21.96
C PRO A 251 0.69 1.81 21.04
N ALA A 252 0.95 2.14 19.77
CA ALA A 252 -0.10 2.42 18.80
C ALA A 252 -0.94 1.15 18.50
N LEU A 253 -0.31 -0.03 18.44
CA LEU A 253 -1.02 -1.29 18.26
C LEU A 253 -1.99 -1.59 19.41
N ARG A 254 -1.55 -1.36 20.66
CA ARG A 254 -2.40 -1.51 21.84
C ARG A 254 -3.62 -0.58 21.81
N ARG A 255 -3.40 0.71 21.50
CA ARG A 255 -4.49 1.68 21.36
C ARG A 255 -5.43 1.37 20.19
N GLN A 256 -4.92 0.76 19.11
CA GLN A 256 -5.78 0.31 18.02
C GLN A 256 -6.71 -0.82 18.49
N ALA A 257 -6.20 -1.75 19.30
CA ALA A 257 -7.03 -2.80 19.90
C ALA A 257 -8.07 -2.26 20.87
N GLU A 258 -7.74 -1.25 21.68
CA GLU A 258 -8.68 -0.55 22.56
C GLU A 258 -9.83 0.10 21.77
N ARG A 259 -9.50 0.89 20.73
CA ARG A 259 -10.51 1.54 19.88
C ARG A 259 -11.40 0.52 19.17
N LEU A 260 -10.82 -0.58 18.72
CA LEU A 260 -11.58 -1.64 18.07
C LEU A 260 -12.50 -2.36 19.05
N LEU A 261 -12.05 -2.59 20.29
CA LEU A 261 -12.88 -3.16 21.35
C LEU A 261 -14.08 -2.26 21.67
N ASP A 262 -13.89 -0.95 21.72
CA ASP A 262 -14.97 0.01 21.93
C ASP A 262 -15.98 0.00 20.77
N ALA A 263 -15.50 -0.08 19.52
CA ALA A 263 -16.36 -0.19 18.35
C ALA A 263 -17.19 -1.49 18.35
N VAL A 264 -16.59 -2.64 18.67
CA VAL A 264 -17.28 -3.93 18.78
C VAL A 264 -18.36 -3.90 19.87
N ARG A 265 -18.12 -3.19 20.98
CA ARG A 265 -19.09 -3.04 22.07
C ARG A 265 -20.22 -2.08 21.74
N ALA A 266 -19.94 -1.05 20.94
CA ALA A 266 -20.93 -0.07 20.51
C ALA A 266 -21.94 -0.66 19.51
N ASP A 267 -21.56 -1.70 18.76
CA ASP A 267 -22.43 -2.39 17.81
C ASP A 267 -22.50 -3.91 18.09
N PRO A 268 -23.43 -4.36 18.94
CA PRO A 268 -23.66 -5.79 19.18
C PRO A 268 -24.15 -6.56 17.94
N GLY A 269 -24.61 -5.88 16.89
CA GLY A 269 -25.02 -6.47 15.62
C GLY A 269 -23.86 -6.71 14.65
N LEU A 270 -22.64 -6.24 14.99
CA LEU A 270 -21.47 -6.36 14.14
C LEU A 270 -21.08 -7.82 13.92
N ARG A 271 -21.10 -8.23 12.66
CA ARG A 271 -20.64 -9.56 12.26
C ARG A 271 -19.11 -9.61 12.25
N VAL A 272 -18.55 -10.53 13.03
CA VAL A 272 -17.09 -10.73 13.13
C VAL A 272 -16.42 -10.99 11.78
N PRO A 273 -16.99 -11.77 10.84
CA PRO A 273 -16.37 -11.95 9.53
C PRO A 273 -16.31 -10.67 8.69
N ASP A 274 -17.31 -9.78 8.79
CA ASP A 274 -17.30 -8.49 8.08
C ASP A 274 -16.23 -7.56 8.65
N LEU A 275 -16.09 -7.54 9.99
CA LEU A 275 -15.00 -6.83 10.66
C LEU A 275 -13.62 -7.34 10.21
N ALA A 276 -13.44 -8.65 10.17
CA ALA A 276 -12.18 -9.28 9.74
C ALA A 276 -11.84 -8.92 8.30
N ALA A 277 -12.81 -9.00 7.38
CA ALA A 277 -12.64 -8.62 5.98
C ALA A 277 -12.28 -7.13 5.84
N ALA A 278 -12.97 -6.25 6.57
CA ALA A 278 -12.68 -4.82 6.55
C ALA A 278 -11.27 -4.51 7.09
N LEU A 279 -10.85 -5.14 8.19
CA LEU A 279 -9.50 -4.97 8.73
C LEU A 279 -8.42 -5.43 7.75
N ALA A 280 -8.68 -6.50 7.01
CA ALA A 280 -7.70 -7.09 6.11
C ALA A 280 -7.56 -6.35 4.77
N THR A 281 -8.61 -5.66 4.32
CA THR A 281 -8.67 -5.05 2.97
C THR A 281 -8.68 -3.52 2.96
N THR A 282 -9.04 -2.88 4.07
CA THR A 282 -9.18 -1.40 4.14
C THR A 282 -8.12 -0.72 5.01
N ARG A 283 -7.21 -1.47 5.61
CA ARG A 283 -6.17 -0.96 6.53
C ARG A 283 -4.77 -1.24 6.01
N THR A 284 -3.88 -0.27 6.19
CA THR A 284 -2.46 -0.44 5.89
C THR A 284 -1.84 -1.49 6.81
N ALA A 285 -1.06 -2.42 6.24
CA ALA A 285 -0.30 -3.40 7.00
C ALA A 285 1.07 -2.85 7.43
N PHE A 286 1.15 -2.27 8.63
CA PHE A 286 2.39 -1.75 9.21
C PHE A 286 3.31 -2.87 9.73
N PRO A 287 4.60 -2.58 10.03
CA PRO A 287 5.56 -3.60 10.49
C PRO A 287 5.24 -4.23 11.85
N ARG A 288 4.58 -3.52 12.77
CA ARG A 288 4.17 -4.11 14.05
C ARG A 288 2.80 -4.73 13.87
N ARG A 289 2.76 -6.06 13.76
CA ARG A 289 1.56 -6.82 13.43
C ARG A 289 1.20 -7.74 14.59
N THR A 290 -0.10 -7.95 14.74
CA THR A 290 -0.64 -9.09 15.47
C THR A 290 -1.80 -9.65 14.66
N ALA A 291 -1.93 -10.97 14.68
CA ALA A 291 -2.99 -11.66 13.98
C ALA A 291 -3.40 -12.86 14.82
N PHE A 292 -4.70 -13.08 14.93
CA PHE A 292 -5.26 -14.19 15.69
C PHE A 292 -6.56 -14.64 15.08
N VAL A 293 -6.85 -15.93 15.19
CA VAL A 293 -8.09 -16.51 14.72
C VAL A 293 -9.14 -16.47 15.84
N VAL A 294 -10.37 -16.14 15.45
CA VAL A 294 -11.52 -16.07 16.36
C VAL A 294 -12.73 -16.79 15.78
N GLU A 295 -13.56 -17.30 16.68
CA GLU A 295 -14.89 -17.79 16.38
C GLU A 295 -15.91 -17.00 17.22
N GLY A 296 -16.60 -16.06 16.57
CA GLY A 296 -17.61 -15.20 17.19
C GLY A 296 -17.08 -14.05 18.08
N ALA A 297 -18.01 -13.20 18.52
CA ALA A 297 -17.71 -11.92 19.17
C ALA A 297 -17.06 -12.06 20.55
N ALA A 298 -17.41 -13.08 21.32
CA ALA A 298 -16.86 -13.29 22.67
C ALA A 298 -15.36 -13.62 22.64
N GLU A 299 -14.91 -14.41 21.66
CA GLU A 299 -13.48 -14.68 21.49
C GLU A 299 -12.74 -13.44 20.98
N LEU A 300 -13.31 -12.72 20.01
CA LEU A 300 -12.79 -11.44 19.52
C LEU A 300 -12.54 -10.45 20.65
N GLU A 301 -13.53 -10.19 21.51
CA GLU A 301 -13.38 -9.27 22.63
C GLU A 301 -12.23 -9.69 23.57
N ARG A 302 -12.15 -10.97 23.90
CA ARG A 302 -11.12 -11.49 24.81
C ARG A 302 -9.72 -11.33 24.22
N ARG A 303 -9.57 -11.58 22.91
CA ARG A 303 -8.30 -11.38 22.19
C ARG A 303 -7.91 -9.91 22.11
N LEU A 304 -8.85 -9.02 21.78
CA LEU A 304 -8.60 -7.57 21.74
C LEU A 304 -8.20 -7.03 23.11
N LYS A 305 -8.83 -7.50 24.20
CA LYS A 305 -8.43 -7.15 25.57
C LYS A 305 -6.99 -7.57 25.88
N ALA A 306 -6.60 -8.79 25.51
CA ALA A 306 -5.22 -9.25 25.68
C ALA A 306 -4.21 -8.41 24.89
N VAL A 307 -4.57 -8.01 23.65
CA VAL A 307 -3.74 -7.12 22.83
C VAL A 307 -3.61 -5.74 23.46
N ALA A 308 -4.72 -5.15 23.91
CA ALA A 308 -4.72 -3.87 24.60
C ALA A 308 -3.85 -3.88 25.87
N ALA A 309 -3.92 -4.97 26.65
CA ALA A 309 -3.14 -5.13 27.88
C ALA A 309 -1.65 -5.42 27.65
N GLY A 310 -1.25 -5.78 26.43
CA GLY A 310 0.12 -6.20 26.13
C GLY A 310 0.50 -7.55 26.72
N GLU A 311 -0.50 -8.37 27.08
CA GLU A 311 -0.36 -9.67 27.77
C GLU A 311 0.01 -10.84 26.84
N ASP A 312 0.52 -10.53 25.64
CA ASP A 312 0.90 -11.47 24.57
C ASP A 312 -0.24 -11.92 23.64
N THR A 313 0.00 -11.82 22.33
CA THR A 313 -1.03 -11.77 21.28
C THR A 313 -0.81 -12.72 20.10
N GLY A 314 0.22 -13.57 20.12
CA GLY A 314 0.54 -14.45 18.97
C GLY A 314 1.67 -13.94 18.06
N PHE A 315 2.46 -12.99 18.58
CA PHE A 315 3.81 -12.53 18.21
C PHE A 315 4.19 -12.18 16.77
N ALA A 316 4.66 -10.94 16.69
CA ALA A 316 6.02 -10.59 16.30
C ALA A 316 6.74 -9.94 17.51
N PRO A 317 8.00 -10.29 17.87
CA PRO A 317 8.75 -9.57 18.90
C PRO A 317 9.06 -8.11 18.50
N ASP A 318 9.52 -7.32 19.47
CA ASP A 318 9.98 -5.96 19.20
C ASP A 318 11.10 -5.95 18.13
N GLY A 319 10.83 -5.36 16.96
CA GLY A 319 11.81 -5.24 15.87
C GLY A 319 11.64 -6.19 14.69
N THR A 320 10.45 -6.75 14.46
CA THR A 320 10.21 -7.56 13.25
C THR A 320 10.51 -6.82 11.96
N ARG A 321 11.19 -7.54 11.06
CA ARG A 321 11.46 -7.10 9.69
C ARG A 321 10.13 -6.79 8.99
N ALA A 322 10.14 -5.78 8.13
CA ALA A 322 8.96 -5.40 7.35
C ALA A 322 8.49 -6.53 6.42
N GLU A 323 9.43 -7.38 5.98
CA GLU A 323 9.19 -8.55 5.13
C GLU A 323 9.99 -9.75 5.67
N ALA A 324 9.34 -10.92 5.65
CA ALA A 324 9.94 -12.20 6.00
C ALA A 324 10.13 -13.04 4.75
N THR A 325 11.22 -13.81 4.73
CA THR A 325 11.46 -14.90 3.80
C THR A 325 10.93 -16.21 4.39
N LEU A 326 10.32 -17.02 3.54
CA LEU A 326 9.52 -18.19 3.91
C LEU A 326 10.12 -19.48 3.35
N ALA A 327 10.34 -20.45 4.23
CA ALA A 327 10.45 -21.85 3.86
C ALA A 327 9.12 -22.59 4.10
N ILE A 328 8.74 -23.48 3.18
CA ILE A 328 7.65 -24.43 3.39
C ILE A 328 8.23 -25.84 3.60
N GLY A 329 7.82 -26.48 4.71
CA GLY A 329 8.25 -27.82 5.10
C GLY A 329 7.14 -28.87 4.96
N PHE A 330 7.44 -30.00 4.34
CA PHE A 330 6.50 -31.10 4.10
C PHE A 330 6.80 -32.32 4.99
N THR A 331 5.78 -32.84 5.68
CA THR A 331 5.95 -33.86 6.72
C THR A 331 6.36 -35.24 6.21
N GLY A 332 6.98 -36.01 7.11
CA GLY A 332 7.25 -37.43 6.88
C GLY A 332 6.12 -38.34 7.34
N GLN A 333 6.38 -39.65 7.26
CA GLN A 333 5.47 -40.68 7.77
C GLN A 333 5.42 -40.69 9.31
N GLY A 334 4.22 -40.93 9.87
CA GLY A 334 3.99 -41.07 11.31
C GLY A 334 3.00 -40.05 11.89
N SER A 335 2.55 -39.08 11.10
CA SER A 335 1.58 -38.05 11.48
C SER A 335 0.16 -38.31 10.95
N GLN A 336 0.01 -39.27 10.03
CA GLN A 336 -1.27 -39.60 9.40
C GLN A 336 -2.35 -39.96 10.41
N ARG A 337 -3.59 -39.66 10.05
CA ARG A 337 -4.78 -40.01 10.84
C ARG A 337 -6.02 -40.11 9.94
N PRO A 338 -6.96 -41.00 10.28
CA PRO A 338 -8.27 -41.02 9.61
C PRO A 338 -8.93 -39.64 9.69
N GLY A 339 -9.61 -39.25 8.61
CA GLY A 339 -10.32 -37.98 8.49
C GLY A 339 -9.43 -36.75 8.25
N MET A 340 -8.12 -36.89 8.07
CA MET A 340 -7.24 -35.73 7.79
C MET A 340 -7.61 -35.03 6.48
N GLY A 341 -7.70 -33.71 6.52
CA GLY A 341 -8.03 -32.84 5.39
C GLY A 341 -9.53 -32.73 5.10
N MET A 342 -10.41 -33.47 5.78
CA MET A 342 -11.84 -33.50 5.46
C MET A 342 -12.58 -32.24 5.88
N GLU A 343 -12.14 -31.55 6.96
CA GLU A 343 -12.73 -30.26 7.32
C GLU A 343 -12.36 -29.18 6.29
N LEU A 344 -11.10 -29.20 5.81
CA LEU A 344 -10.64 -28.30 4.76
C LEU A 344 -11.31 -28.58 3.41
N TYR A 345 -11.55 -29.85 3.10
CA TYR A 345 -12.30 -30.27 1.91
C TYR A 345 -13.71 -29.68 1.88
N ALA A 346 -14.39 -29.67 3.03
CA ALA A 346 -15.72 -29.05 3.14
C ALA A 346 -15.68 -27.51 3.09
N ALA A 347 -14.63 -26.90 3.66
CA ALA A 347 -14.56 -25.44 3.82
C ALA A 347 -13.99 -24.68 2.61
N TYR A 348 -13.11 -25.31 1.82
CA TYR A 348 -12.34 -24.62 0.77
C TYR A 348 -12.39 -25.39 -0.58
N PRO A 349 -13.11 -24.86 -1.59
CA PRO A 349 -13.20 -25.49 -2.91
C PRO A 349 -11.86 -25.71 -3.61
N VAL A 350 -10.89 -24.81 -3.43
CA VAL A 350 -9.52 -24.94 -3.97
C VAL A 350 -8.83 -26.17 -3.39
N PHE A 351 -8.94 -26.37 -2.07
CA PHE A 351 -8.37 -27.54 -1.41
C PHE A 351 -9.07 -28.82 -1.88
N ALA A 352 -10.40 -28.82 -1.97
CA ALA A 352 -11.16 -29.97 -2.44
C ALA A 352 -10.74 -30.40 -3.86
N THR A 353 -10.64 -29.43 -4.78
CA THR A 353 -10.20 -29.67 -6.15
C THR A 353 -8.77 -30.23 -6.20
N ALA A 354 -7.86 -29.67 -5.40
CA ALA A 354 -6.48 -30.13 -5.36
C ALA A 354 -6.34 -31.54 -4.75
N LEU A 355 -7.11 -31.86 -3.71
CA LEU A 355 -7.13 -33.19 -3.10
C LEU A 355 -7.70 -34.23 -4.07
N ASP A 356 -8.81 -33.91 -4.74
CA ASP A 356 -9.42 -34.81 -5.72
C ASP A 356 -8.48 -35.08 -6.91
N ALA A 357 -7.75 -34.05 -7.38
CA ALA A 357 -6.73 -34.23 -8.42
C ALA A 357 -5.57 -35.12 -7.97
N ALA A 358 -5.09 -34.95 -6.73
CA ALA A 358 -4.03 -35.78 -6.18
C ALA A 358 -4.47 -37.24 -5.97
N CYS A 359 -5.68 -37.46 -5.44
CA CYS A 359 -6.28 -38.80 -5.34
C CYS A 359 -6.42 -39.45 -6.72
N ALA A 360 -6.96 -38.73 -7.72
CA ALA A 360 -7.12 -39.25 -9.08
C ALA A 360 -5.78 -39.62 -9.74
N ALA A 361 -4.68 -38.95 -9.40
CA ALA A 361 -3.33 -39.29 -9.84
C ALA A 361 -2.76 -40.55 -9.16
N LEU A 362 -3.15 -40.81 -7.90
CA LEU A 362 -2.65 -41.93 -7.09
C LEU A 362 -3.47 -43.21 -7.26
N ASP A 363 -4.79 -43.08 -7.43
CA ASP A 363 -5.75 -44.19 -7.48
C ASP A 363 -5.40 -45.27 -8.52
N PRO A 364 -4.89 -44.96 -9.73
CA PRO A 364 -4.45 -45.98 -10.69
C PRO A 364 -3.33 -46.89 -10.19
N HIS A 365 -2.63 -46.49 -9.12
CA HIS A 365 -1.49 -47.21 -8.55
C HIS A 365 -1.81 -47.90 -7.21
N LEU A 366 -3.04 -47.78 -6.71
CA LEU A 366 -3.46 -48.30 -5.41
C LEU A 366 -4.53 -49.39 -5.57
N GLU A 367 -4.63 -50.28 -4.57
CA GLU A 367 -5.63 -51.36 -4.57
C GLU A 367 -7.06 -50.85 -4.31
N ARG A 368 -7.19 -49.64 -3.77
CA ARG A 368 -8.45 -49.00 -3.39
C ARG A 368 -8.36 -47.49 -3.61
N PRO A 369 -9.50 -46.80 -3.82
CA PRO A 369 -9.51 -45.34 -3.91
C PRO A 369 -8.96 -44.72 -2.62
N LEU A 370 -7.99 -43.82 -2.76
CA LEU A 370 -7.28 -43.21 -1.63
C LEU A 370 -8.21 -42.38 -0.75
N ARG A 371 -9.11 -41.62 -1.37
CA ARG A 371 -10.07 -40.76 -0.68
C ARG A 371 -10.97 -41.55 0.27
N ASP A 372 -11.40 -42.73 -0.16
CA ASP A 372 -12.23 -43.63 0.64
C ASP A 372 -11.49 -44.13 1.88
N VAL A 373 -10.18 -44.38 1.77
CA VAL A 373 -9.32 -44.76 2.92
C VAL A 373 -9.10 -43.56 3.86
N MET A 374 -8.84 -42.38 3.31
CA MET A 374 -8.63 -41.15 4.09
C MET A 374 -9.87 -40.73 4.87
N CYS A 375 -11.07 -40.86 4.28
CA CYS A 375 -12.33 -40.46 4.91
C CYS A 375 -12.99 -41.58 5.74
N ALA A 376 -12.39 -42.76 5.81
CA ALA A 376 -12.95 -43.87 6.57
C ALA A 376 -13.02 -43.52 8.07
N PRO A 377 -14.14 -43.83 8.76
CA PRO A 377 -14.25 -43.61 10.19
C PRO A 377 -13.16 -44.38 10.96
N GLU A 378 -12.62 -43.75 12.00
CA GLU A 378 -11.62 -44.37 12.88
C GLU A 378 -12.15 -45.68 13.49
N GLY A 379 -11.31 -46.71 13.56
CA GLY A 379 -11.68 -48.04 14.06
C GLY A 379 -12.36 -48.96 13.03
N THR A 380 -12.50 -48.52 11.77
CA THR A 380 -12.92 -49.40 10.67
C THR A 380 -11.70 -50.08 10.03
N SER A 381 -11.89 -51.29 9.48
CA SER A 381 -10.82 -52.00 8.74
C SER A 381 -10.32 -51.21 7.51
N GLN A 382 -11.14 -50.32 6.99
CA GLN A 382 -10.78 -49.42 5.89
C GLN A 382 -9.87 -48.28 6.38
N ALA A 383 -10.12 -47.72 7.56
CA ALA A 383 -9.23 -46.73 8.17
C ALA A 383 -7.88 -47.32 8.58
N GLU A 384 -7.84 -48.60 8.99
CA GLU A 384 -6.59 -49.32 9.29
C GLU A 384 -5.67 -49.45 8.06
N LEU A 385 -6.21 -49.39 6.83
CA LEU A 385 -5.39 -49.37 5.62
C LEU A 385 -4.48 -48.14 5.58
N LEU A 386 -4.85 -47.03 6.23
CA LEU A 386 -4.04 -45.81 6.27
C LEU A 386 -2.68 -46.03 6.96
N ASP A 387 -2.55 -47.06 7.80
CA ASP A 387 -1.30 -47.44 8.45
C ASP A 387 -0.43 -48.39 7.60
N ARG A 388 -0.96 -48.91 6.47
CA ARG A 388 -0.12 -49.58 5.47
C ARG A 388 0.66 -48.53 4.67
N THR A 389 1.95 -48.81 4.46
CA THR A 389 2.93 -47.86 3.91
C THR A 389 2.58 -47.32 2.52
N ASP A 390 1.95 -48.14 1.68
CA ASP A 390 1.44 -47.74 0.38
C ASP A 390 0.37 -46.65 0.47
N PHE A 391 -0.64 -46.82 1.33
CA PHE A 391 -1.67 -45.81 1.58
C PHE A 391 -1.15 -44.64 2.41
N THR A 392 -0.29 -44.87 3.41
CA THR A 392 0.26 -43.80 4.25
C THR A 392 0.99 -42.75 3.41
N GLN A 393 1.92 -43.19 2.54
CA GLN A 393 2.73 -42.27 1.74
C GLN A 393 1.87 -41.55 0.69
N ALA A 394 0.95 -42.26 0.05
CA ALA A 394 0.01 -41.67 -0.90
C ALA A 394 -0.88 -40.60 -0.23
N ALA A 395 -1.44 -40.90 0.95
CA ALA A 395 -2.32 -39.99 1.68
C ALA A 395 -1.60 -38.74 2.17
N LEU A 396 -0.36 -38.86 2.64
CA LEU A 396 0.47 -37.72 3.03
C LEU A 396 0.75 -36.82 1.84
N PHE A 397 1.22 -37.37 0.72
CA PHE A 397 1.47 -36.60 -0.50
C PHE A 397 0.22 -35.89 -1.02
N ALA A 398 -0.93 -36.57 -1.02
CA ALA A 398 -2.19 -35.98 -1.46
C ALA A 398 -2.63 -34.81 -0.57
N LEU A 399 -2.59 -34.99 0.75
CA LEU A 399 -2.91 -33.94 1.73
C LEU A 399 -1.95 -32.74 1.60
N GLU A 400 -0.65 -33.01 1.56
CA GLU A 400 0.40 -31.99 1.49
C GLU A 400 0.32 -31.17 0.20
N SER A 401 0.05 -31.83 -0.94
CA SER A 401 -0.17 -31.16 -2.22
C SER A 401 -1.42 -30.27 -2.18
N ALA A 402 -2.51 -30.75 -1.57
CA ALA A 402 -3.74 -29.96 -1.42
C ALA A 402 -3.57 -28.76 -0.47
N LEU A 403 -2.86 -28.95 0.64
CA LEU A 403 -2.49 -27.87 1.57
C LEU A 403 -1.64 -26.81 0.88
N PHE A 404 -0.67 -27.22 0.06
CA PHE A 404 0.18 -26.29 -0.68
C PHE A 404 -0.64 -25.44 -1.66
N ARG A 405 -1.54 -26.05 -2.43
CA ARG A 405 -2.43 -25.31 -3.35
C ARG A 405 -3.39 -24.37 -2.62
N LEU A 406 -3.85 -24.74 -1.43
CA LEU A 406 -4.69 -23.87 -0.62
C LEU A 406 -3.92 -22.62 -0.16
N VAL A 407 -2.73 -22.77 0.41
CA VAL A 407 -1.96 -21.59 0.87
C VAL A 407 -1.45 -20.74 -0.30
N GLU A 408 -1.11 -21.36 -1.43
CA GLU A 408 -0.74 -20.68 -2.68
C GLU A 408 -1.91 -19.82 -3.20
N SER A 409 -3.16 -20.30 -3.08
CA SER A 409 -4.35 -19.50 -3.44
C SER A 409 -4.56 -18.28 -2.55
N TRP A 410 -3.90 -18.20 -1.40
CA TRP A 410 -3.88 -17.01 -0.55
C TRP A 410 -2.64 -16.14 -0.81
N GLY A 411 -1.98 -16.32 -1.96
CA GLY A 411 -0.80 -15.58 -2.36
C GLY A 411 0.48 -15.91 -1.58
N ILE A 412 0.50 -17.00 -0.80
CA ILE A 412 1.68 -17.43 -0.05
C ILE A 412 2.61 -18.19 -0.99
N VAL A 413 3.76 -17.58 -1.29
CA VAL A 413 4.80 -18.16 -2.16
C VAL A 413 6.04 -18.43 -1.31
N PRO A 414 6.57 -19.67 -1.30
CA PRO A 414 7.82 -19.98 -0.59
C PRO A 414 9.04 -19.44 -1.34
N ASP A 415 10.02 -18.95 -0.60
CA ASP A 415 11.39 -18.70 -1.10
C ASP A 415 12.21 -19.99 -1.17
N LEU A 416 11.81 -20.99 -0.37
CA LEU A 416 12.50 -22.27 -0.25
C LEU A 416 11.53 -23.38 0.15
N VAL A 417 11.74 -24.60 -0.33
CA VAL A 417 11.00 -25.78 0.15
C VAL A 417 11.92 -26.84 0.74
N MET A 418 11.39 -27.63 1.66
CA MET A 418 12.06 -28.79 2.23
C MET A 418 11.05 -29.86 2.59
N GLY A 419 11.50 -31.11 2.71
CA GLY A 419 10.64 -32.20 3.14
C GLY A 419 11.38 -33.22 3.97
N HIS A 420 10.66 -33.96 4.81
CA HIS A 420 11.23 -35.06 5.58
C HIS A 420 10.87 -36.39 4.93
N SER A 421 11.85 -37.11 4.39
CA SER A 421 11.60 -38.42 3.76
C SER A 421 10.53 -38.30 2.67
N ILE A 422 9.35 -38.90 2.82
CA ILE A 422 8.26 -38.80 1.84
C ILE A 422 7.87 -37.36 1.50
N GLY A 423 7.92 -36.44 2.47
CA GLY A 423 7.66 -35.03 2.23
C GLY A 423 8.64 -34.39 1.22
N ALA A 424 9.82 -34.97 0.96
CA ALA A 424 10.73 -34.48 -0.07
C ALA A 424 10.16 -34.64 -1.49
N LEU A 425 9.31 -35.65 -1.73
CA LEU A 425 8.59 -35.80 -3.01
C LEU A 425 7.47 -34.75 -3.12
N SER A 426 6.77 -34.43 -2.02
CA SER A 426 5.83 -33.30 -1.95
C SER A 426 6.55 -31.97 -2.21
N ALA A 427 7.74 -31.77 -1.62
CA ALA A 427 8.57 -30.59 -1.84
C ALA A 427 9.03 -30.47 -3.30
N ALA A 428 9.47 -31.57 -3.93
CA ALA A 428 9.85 -31.58 -5.33
C ALA A 428 8.66 -31.29 -6.26
N HIS A 429 7.45 -31.78 -5.93
CA HIS A 429 6.24 -31.41 -6.65
C HIS A 429 5.92 -29.91 -6.49
N ALA A 430 5.96 -29.39 -5.26
CA ALA A 430 5.71 -27.98 -4.97
C ALA A 430 6.74 -27.05 -5.65
N ALA A 431 8.01 -27.46 -5.72
CA ALA A 431 9.07 -26.75 -6.46
C ALA A 431 8.97 -26.90 -7.98
N GLY A 432 8.03 -27.67 -8.51
CA GLY A 432 7.85 -27.89 -9.96
C GLY A 432 8.86 -28.85 -10.59
N VAL A 433 9.69 -29.54 -9.80
CA VAL A 433 10.62 -30.56 -10.29
C VAL A 433 9.88 -31.75 -10.89
N LEU A 434 8.76 -32.13 -10.27
CA LEU A 434 7.90 -33.23 -10.69
C LEU A 434 6.49 -32.72 -10.97
N SER A 435 5.90 -33.20 -12.07
CA SER A 435 4.46 -33.03 -12.29
C SER A 435 3.68 -33.80 -11.22
N LEU A 436 2.40 -33.46 -11.03
CA LEU A 436 1.53 -34.21 -10.09
C LEU A 436 1.50 -35.71 -10.42
N GLN A 437 1.48 -36.05 -11.71
CA GLN A 437 1.41 -37.44 -12.17
C GLN A 437 2.73 -38.20 -11.96
N ASP A 438 3.86 -37.56 -12.27
CA ASP A 438 5.18 -38.17 -12.04
C ASP A 438 5.44 -38.36 -10.53
N ALA A 439 5.10 -37.35 -9.72
CA ALA A 439 5.22 -37.44 -8.26
C ALA A 439 4.31 -38.53 -7.69
N ALA A 440 3.04 -38.59 -8.12
CA ALA A 440 2.10 -39.65 -7.70
C ALA A 440 2.60 -41.05 -8.06
N SER A 441 3.11 -41.24 -9.29
CA SER A 441 3.68 -42.51 -9.71
C SER A 441 4.90 -42.91 -8.86
N LEU A 442 5.76 -41.97 -8.50
CA LEU A 442 6.93 -42.25 -7.64
C LEU A 442 6.53 -42.56 -6.21
N VAL A 443 5.63 -41.76 -5.63
CA VAL A 443 5.11 -41.96 -4.27
C VAL A 443 4.42 -43.33 -4.16
N ALA A 444 3.54 -43.66 -5.10
CA ALA A 444 2.81 -44.92 -5.07
C ALA A 444 3.74 -46.12 -5.30
N ALA A 445 4.69 -46.02 -6.24
CA ALA A 445 5.69 -47.07 -6.43
C ALA A 445 6.56 -47.27 -5.18
N ARG A 446 7.03 -46.18 -4.56
CA ARG A 446 7.82 -46.23 -3.32
C ARG A 446 7.04 -46.92 -2.21
N GLY A 447 5.80 -46.48 -1.95
CA GLY A 447 4.96 -47.05 -0.91
C GLY A 447 4.65 -48.53 -1.14
N ARG A 448 4.23 -48.92 -2.36
CA ARG A 448 3.95 -50.32 -2.74
C ARG A 448 5.18 -51.21 -2.58
N LEU A 449 6.33 -50.77 -3.09
CA LEU A 449 7.56 -51.56 -3.05
C LEU A 449 8.09 -51.72 -1.63
N MET A 450 8.00 -50.67 -0.80
CA MET A 450 8.34 -50.75 0.62
C MET A 450 7.40 -51.69 1.38
N ALA A 451 6.09 -51.65 1.08
CA ALA A 451 5.10 -52.52 1.73
C ALA A 451 5.28 -54.00 1.37
N ALA A 452 5.87 -54.31 0.22
CA ALA A 452 6.11 -55.67 -0.26
C ALA A 452 7.41 -56.32 0.27
N LEU A 453 8.23 -55.58 1.01
CA LEU A 453 9.47 -56.11 1.56
C LEU A 453 9.20 -57.14 2.67
N PRO A 454 10.15 -58.04 2.97
CA PRO A 454 10.00 -58.98 4.06
C PRO A 454 9.86 -58.27 5.42
N PRO A 455 9.03 -58.80 6.35
CA PRO A 455 9.00 -58.32 7.72
C PRO A 455 10.32 -58.66 8.46
N GLY A 456 10.54 -58.05 9.63
CA GLY A 456 11.73 -58.28 10.47
C GLY A 456 12.69 -57.09 10.60
N GLY A 457 12.32 -55.95 10.02
CA GLY A 457 12.99 -54.67 10.25
C GLY A 457 12.29 -53.84 11.34
N ALA A 458 13.06 -53.05 12.10
CA ALA A 458 12.54 -52.12 13.08
C ALA A 458 13.20 -50.73 12.95
N MET A 459 12.58 -49.72 13.60
CA MET A 459 13.15 -48.39 13.74
C MET A 459 12.98 -47.87 15.17
N ALA A 460 13.96 -47.12 15.67
CA ALA A 460 13.91 -46.52 17.00
C ALA A 460 14.48 -45.10 17.00
N ALA A 461 13.76 -44.15 17.61
CA ALA A 461 14.26 -42.82 17.92
C ALA A 461 14.98 -42.83 19.27
N ILE A 462 16.22 -42.31 19.29
CA ILE A 462 17.14 -42.36 20.43
C ILE A 462 17.60 -40.94 20.78
N GLU A 463 17.54 -40.60 22.07
CA GLU A 463 18.09 -39.35 22.61
C GLU A 463 19.63 -39.41 22.69
N ALA A 464 20.30 -39.22 21.56
CA ALA A 464 21.74 -39.30 21.40
C ALA A 464 22.24 -38.40 20.26
N THR A 465 23.52 -38.03 20.27
CA THR A 465 24.16 -37.40 19.10
C THR A 465 24.43 -38.42 18.01
N GLU A 466 24.62 -37.94 16.78
CA GLU A 466 24.98 -38.82 15.66
C GLU A 466 26.30 -39.58 15.92
N ASP A 467 27.30 -38.92 16.51
CA ASP A 467 28.59 -39.52 16.84
C ASP A 467 28.48 -40.62 17.91
N GLU A 468 27.64 -40.41 18.94
CA GLU A 468 27.34 -41.43 19.94
C GLU A 468 26.74 -42.69 19.27
N ILE A 469 25.79 -42.50 18.34
CA ILE A 469 25.16 -43.61 17.60
C ILE A 469 26.17 -44.29 16.68
N ARG A 470 26.97 -43.55 15.92
CA ARG A 470 28.00 -44.12 15.02
C ARG A 470 29.01 -44.96 15.80
N THR A 471 29.42 -44.48 16.99
CA THR A 471 30.31 -45.24 17.88
C THR A 471 29.66 -46.53 18.36
N ALA A 472 28.38 -46.50 18.76
CA ALA A 472 27.66 -47.70 19.17
C ALA A 472 27.51 -48.71 18.01
N LEU A 473 27.16 -48.25 16.81
CA LEU A 473 27.04 -49.10 15.63
C LEU A 473 28.36 -49.80 15.26
N ALA A 474 29.50 -49.15 15.46
CA ALA A 474 30.82 -49.75 15.23
C ALA A 474 31.17 -50.90 16.20
N THR A 475 30.51 -50.96 17.35
CA THR A 475 30.77 -51.98 18.40
C THR A 475 29.89 -53.23 18.28
N ILE A 476 28.86 -53.21 17.42
CA ILE A 476 27.94 -54.34 17.23
C ILE A 476 28.53 -55.32 16.23
N THR A 477 28.58 -56.60 16.59
CA THR A 477 29.16 -57.70 15.79
C THR A 477 28.43 -57.96 14.47
N ALA A 478 27.20 -57.46 14.31
CA ALA A 478 26.44 -57.42 13.07
C ALA A 478 26.59 -56.06 12.36
N ALA A 479 27.84 -55.63 12.11
CA ALA A 479 28.12 -54.39 11.40
C ALA A 479 27.43 -54.40 10.01
N GLY A 480 26.55 -53.43 9.78
CA GLY A 480 25.74 -53.34 8.56
C GLY A 480 24.29 -53.80 8.70
N ALA A 481 23.89 -54.43 9.81
CA ALA A 481 22.49 -54.78 10.10
C ALA A 481 21.63 -53.57 10.53
N VAL A 482 22.25 -52.48 11.01
CA VAL A 482 21.57 -51.25 11.46
C VAL A 482 22.32 -50.03 10.95
N THR A 483 21.57 -49.03 10.49
CA THR A 483 22.09 -47.73 10.04
C THR A 483 21.34 -46.58 10.70
N VAL A 484 21.92 -45.38 10.62
CA VAL A 484 21.18 -44.15 10.91
C VAL A 484 20.20 -43.91 9.78
N ALA A 485 18.91 -43.77 10.11
CA ALA A 485 17.84 -43.46 9.16
C ALA A 485 17.53 -41.97 9.10
N ALA A 486 17.64 -41.25 10.22
CA ALA A 486 17.43 -39.81 10.26
C ALA A 486 18.19 -39.15 11.40
N VAL A 487 18.68 -37.94 11.17
CA VAL A 487 19.19 -37.03 12.19
C VAL A 487 18.20 -35.87 12.26
N ASN A 488 17.31 -35.91 13.24
CA ASN A 488 16.17 -35.00 13.38
C ASN A 488 16.47 -33.80 14.29
N GLY A 489 17.54 -33.87 15.09
CA GLY A 489 18.03 -32.77 15.89
C GLY A 489 19.38 -33.11 16.51
N PRO A 490 20.00 -32.16 17.25
CA PRO A 490 21.34 -32.33 17.82
C PRO A 490 21.48 -33.56 18.73
N ARG A 491 20.38 -33.97 19.37
CA ARG A 491 20.29 -35.15 20.24
C ARG A 491 19.08 -36.04 19.91
N SER A 492 18.62 -36.04 18.67
CA SER A 492 17.46 -36.82 18.22
C SER A 492 17.82 -37.56 16.94
N VAL A 493 18.16 -38.84 17.07
CA VAL A 493 18.62 -39.69 15.97
C VAL A 493 17.74 -40.92 15.86
N VAL A 494 17.36 -41.28 14.64
CA VAL A 494 16.59 -42.49 14.34
C VAL A 494 17.51 -43.54 13.74
N VAL A 495 17.52 -44.74 14.32
CA VAL A 495 18.21 -45.92 13.78
C VAL A 495 17.20 -46.87 13.13
N SER A 496 17.65 -47.61 12.13
CA SER A 496 16.82 -48.50 11.31
C SER A 496 17.61 -49.69 10.80
N GLY A 497 17.01 -50.88 10.81
CA GLY A 497 17.65 -52.11 10.36
C GLY A 497 16.95 -53.36 10.88
N ASP A 498 17.69 -54.46 11.00
CA ASP A 498 17.20 -55.72 11.57
C ASP A 498 16.68 -55.52 13.00
N GLU A 499 15.53 -56.11 13.32
CA GLU A 499 14.83 -55.90 14.59
C GLU A 499 15.71 -56.17 15.82
N ASP A 500 16.43 -57.29 15.81
CA ASP A 500 17.33 -57.69 16.90
C ASP A 500 18.47 -56.70 17.12
N ALA A 501 19.05 -56.21 16.03
CA ALA A 501 20.17 -55.30 16.08
C ALA A 501 19.73 -53.88 16.49
N VAL A 502 18.57 -53.41 16.00
CA VAL A 502 17.96 -52.15 16.45
C VAL A 502 17.64 -52.23 17.94
N ARG A 503 17.10 -53.36 18.40
CA ARG A 503 16.83 -53.60 19.82
C ARG A 503 18.10 -53.59 20.67
N ALA A 504 19.20 -54.15 20.17
CA ALA A 504 20.49 -54.12 20.86
C ALA A 504 21.02 -52.68 21.02
N VAL A 505 21.00 -51.87 19.96
CA VAL A 505 21.36 -50.43 20.03
C VAL A 505 20.45 -49.71 21.01
N ALA A 506 19.13 -49.89 20.87
CA ALA A 506 18.14 -49.26 21.74
C ALA A 506 18.39 -49.59 23.23
N GLU A 507 18.69 -50.84 23.55
CA GLU A 507 18.90 -51.26 24.93
C GLU A 507 20.20 -50.72 25.52
N ASP A 508 21.28 -50.67 24.74
CA ASP A 508 22.54 -50.05 25.13
C ASP A 508 22.34 -48.57 25.54
N PHE A 509 21.52 -47.83 24.80
CA PHE A 509 21.16 -46.45 25.17
C PHE A 509 20.17 -46.34 26.35
N ARG A 510 19.26 -47.31 26.53
CA ARG A 510 18.42 -47.37 27.75
C ARG A 510 19.26 -47.61 29.01
N VAL A 511 20.27 -48.49 28.94
CA VAL A 511 21.22 -48.73 30.04
C VAL A 511 21.99 -47.46 30.39
N ARG A 512 22.33 -46.63 29.39
CA ARG A 512 22.90 -45.28 29.57
C ARG A 512 21.89 -44.22 30.02
N ARG A 513 20.66 -44.63 30.39
CA ARG A 513 19.55 -43.76 30.83
C ARG A 513 19.14 -42.70 29.80
N ARG A 514 19.31 -42.99 28.50
CA ARG A 514 18.76 -42.16 27.43
C ARG A 514 17.33 -42.57 27.10
N ARG A 515 16.54 -41.61 26.62
CA ARG A 515 15.18 -41.88 26.13
C ARG A 515 15.24 -42.62 24.80
N VAL A 516 14.47 -43.70 24.69
CA VAL A 516 14.37 -44.50 23.47
C VAL A 516 12.92 -44.83 23.18
N THR A 517 12.47 -44.52 21.97
CA THR A 517 11.10 -44.77 21.51
C THR A 517 11.13 -45.64 20.26
N GLY A 518 10.53 -46.83 20.32
CA GLY A 518 10.31 -47.65 19.12
C GLY A 518 9.28 -46.99 18.22
N LEU A 519 9.57 -46.88 16.93
CA LEU A 519 8.64 -46.31 15.96
C LEU A 519 7.65 -47.38 15.49
N ARG A 520 6.36 -47.02 15.44
CA ARG A 520 5.32 -47.89 14.90
C ARG A 520 5.36 -47.84 13.38
N VAL A 521 6.27 -48.61 12.81
CA VAL A 521 6.46 -48.75 11.36
C VAL A 521 6.43 -50.22 10.98
N SER A 522 6.04 -50.50 9.73
CA SER A 522 5.98 -51.86 9.19
C SER A 522 7.35 -52.41 8.82
N HIS A 523 8.30 -51.55 8.44
CA HIS A 523 9.61 -51.90 7.91
C HIS A 523 10.70 -50.92 8.37
N ALA A 524 11.95 -51.33 8.17
CA ALA A 524 13.14 -50.54 8.47
C ALA A 524 13.52 -49.60 7.31
N PHE A 525 12.84 -48.45 7.19
CA PHE A 525 13.13 -47.45 6.15
C PHE A 525 14.54 -46.86 6.27
N HIS A 526 15.13 -46.37 5.17
CA HIS A 526 16.47 -45.77 5.14
C HIS A 526 17.56 -46.70 5.69
N SER A 527 17.47 -47.98 5.35
CA SER A 527 18.38 -49.05 5.79
C SER A 527 18.69 -50.03 4.65
N PRO A 528 19.70 -50.91 4.80
CA PRO A 528 20.01 -51.96 3.82
C PRO A 528 18.83 -52.87 3.49
N LEU A 529 17.84 -52.98 4.38
CA LEU A 529 16.62 -53.75 4.11
C LEU A 529 15.76 -53.13 2.98
N MET A 530 16.06 -51.90 2.52
CA MET A 530 15.46 -51.32 1.33
C MET A 530 16.13 -51.77 0.03
N ASP A 531 17.34 -52.33 0.06
CA ASP A 531 18.11 -52.69 -1.14
C ASP A 531 17.33 -53.58 -2.15
N PRO A 532 16.52 -54.57 -1.72
CA PRO A 532 15.77 -55.43 -2.66
C PRO A 532 14.79 -54.68 -3.55
N MET A 533 14.27 -53.53 -3.13
CA MET A 533 13.29 -52.77 -3.90
C MET A 533 13.92 -51.73 -4.85
N LEU A 534 15.21 -51.42 -4.70
CA LEU A 534 15.82 -50.24 -5.33
C LEU A 534 15.86 -50.32 -6.86
N GLU A 535 16.06 -51.50 -7.45
CA GLU A 535 16.12 -51.64 -8.91
C GLU A 535 14.75 -51.45 -9.55
N GLU A 536 13.69 -51.99 -8.97
CA GLU A 536 12.33 -51.79 -9.46
C GLU A 536 11.91 -50.32 -9.31
N PHE A 537 12.26 -49.68 -8.20
CA PHE A 537 12.01 -48.26 -8.02
C PHE A 537 12.82 -47.37 -8.97
N ARG A 538 14.08 -47.72 -9.24
CA ARG A 538 14.90 -47.05 -10.26
C ARG A 538 14.24 -47.11 -11.64
N ALA A 539 13.63 -48.24 -11.99
CA ALA A 539 12.91 -48.39 -13.26
C ALA A 539 11.69 -47.46 -13.35
N VAL A 540 11.01 -47.16 -12.23
CA VAL A 540 9.94 -46.16 -12.18
C VAL A 540 10.51 -44.74 -12.22
N ALA A 541 11.54 -44.44 -11.43
CA ALA A 541 12.23 -43.14 -11.40
C ALA A 541 12.75 -42.71 -12.77
N ARG A 542 13.29 -43.63 -13.58
CA ARG A 542 13.75 -43.33 -14.95
C ARG A 542 12.64 -42.93 -15.92
N LYS A 543 11.38 -43.24 -15.63
CA LYS A 543 10.23 -42.89 -16.49
C LYS A 543 9.67 -41.51 -16.17
N ALA A 544 9.92 -40.99 -14.97
CA ALA A 544 9.44 -39.69 -14.55
C ALA A 544 10.14 -38.56 -15.34
N ALA A 545 9.38 -37.52 -15.66
CA ALA A 545 9.93 -36.31 -16.27
C ALA A 545 10.35 -35.32 -15.16
N TYR A 546 11.65 -35.06 -15.06
CA TYR A 546 12.20 -34.09 -14.12
C TYR A 546 12.45 -32.73 -14.77
N ARG A 547 12.18 -31.66 -14.03
CA ARG A 547 12.43 -30.27 -14.44
C ARG A 547 13.31 -29.57 -13.41
N PRO A 548 14.10 -28.56 -13.81
CA PRO A 548 14.78 -27.70 -12.85
C PRO A 548 13.78 -27.07 -11.86
N PRO A 549 14.12 -26.96 -10.56
CA PRO A 549 13.24 -26.40 -9.56
C PRO A 549 12.93 -24.93 -9.85
N LEU A 550 11.64 -24.56 -9.78
CA LEU A 550 11.17 -23.17 -9.82
C LEU A 550 11.37 -22.47 -8.48
N VAL A 551 11.32 -23.24 -7.39
CA VAL A 551 11.60 -22.79 -6.02
C VAL A 551 12.80 -23.59 -5.49
N PRO A 552 13.84 -22.93 -4.94
CA PRO A 552 14.98 -23.63 -4.35
C PRO A 552 14.54 -24.66 -3.29
N MET A 553 15.22 -25.81 -3.25
CA MET A 553 14.90 -26.90 -2.33
C MET A 553 16.13 -27.30 -1.52
N ILE A 554 15.97 -27.47 -0.21
CA ILE A 554 16.99 -28.14 0.61
C ILE A 554 16.83 -29.65 0.46
N SER A 555 17.92 -30.30 0.05
CA SER A 555 17.98 -31.75 -0.08
C SER A 555 18.03 -32.37 1.31
N ASP A 556 17.08 -33.25 1.60
CA ASP A 556 17.02 -33.98 2.86
C ASP A 556 18.06 -35.10 2.95
N LEU A 557 18.76 -35.43 1.86
CA LEU A 557 19.95 -36.30 1.87
C LEU A 557 21.24 -35.60 2.32
N THR A 558 21.33 -34.29 2.11
CA THR A 558 22.59 -33.55 2.29
C THR A 558 22.49 -32.46 3.35
N GLY A 559 21.27 -32.04 3.72
CA GLY A 559 21.04 -30.92 4.63
C GLY A 559 21.43 -29.56 4.05
N ARG A 560 21.61 -29.48 2.72
CA ARG A 560 22.09 -28.30 1.99
C ARG A 560 21.18 -28.00 0.82
N LEU A 561 21.29 -26.78 0.30
CA LEU A 561 20.62 -26.41 -0.95
C LEU A 561 20.98 -27.41 -2.05
N ALA A 562 19.97 -28.00 -2.67
CA ALA A 562 20.15 -28.99 -3.70
C ALA A 562 20.54 -28.32 -5.02
N GLU A 563 21.51 -28.89 -5.74
CA GLU A 563 21.78 -28.48 -7.11
C GLU A 563 20.66 -29.00 -8.03
N PRO A 564 20.19 -28.22 -9.02
CA PRO A 564 19.15 -28.66 -9.94
C PRO A 564 19.41 -30.03 -10.59
N ALA A 565 20.65 -30.30 -10.98
CA ALA A 565 21.05 -31.56 -11.58
C ALA A 565 20.90 -32.77 -10.63
N GLN A 566 21.03 -32.55 -9.32
CA GLN A 566 20.81 -33.59 -8.31
C GLN A 566 19.32 -33.98 -8.28
N LEU A 567 18.43 -33.00 -8.14
CA LEU A 567 16.98 -33.25 -8.06
C LEU A 567 16.41 -33.84 -9.35
N CYS A 568 17.01 -33.51 -10.50
CA CYS A 568 16.60 -34.04 -11.81
C CYS A 568 17.16 -35.45 -12.11
N SER A 569 17.92 -36.04 -11.19
CA SER A 569 18.48 -37.38 -11.38
C SER A 569 17.58 -38.45 -10.76
N PRO A 570 17.16 -39.48 -11.52
CA PRO A 570 16.50 -40.66 -10.96
C PRO A 570 17.32 -41.32 -9.84
N ASP A 571 18.64 -41.32 -9.96
CA ASP A 571 19.52 -41.94 -8.97
C ASP A 571 19.54 -41.20 -7.63
N TYR A 572 19.26 -39.89 -7.62
CA TYR A 572 19.06 -39.14 -6.39
C TYR A 572 17.87 -39.69 -5.59
N TRP A 573 16.74 -39.95 -6.26
CA TRP A 573 15.53 -40.47 -5.62
C TRP A 573 15.68 -41.93 -5.18
N VAL A 574 16.49 -42.72 -5.88
CA VAL A 574 16.84 -44.08 -5.43
C VAL A 574 17.70 -44.05 -4.17
N ARG A 575 18.70 -43.15 -4.12
CA ARG A 575 19.52 -42.92 -2.90
C ARG A 575 18.67 -42.39 -1.75
N HIS A 576 17.70 -41.53 -2.04
CA HIS A 576 16.76 -40.94 -1.09
C HIS A 576 15.95 -41.97 -0.30
N VAL A 577 15.62 -43.11 -0.90
CA VAL A 577 14.97 -44.23 -0.21
C VAL A 577 15.87 -44.92 0.81
N ARG A 578 17.19 -44.87 0.59
CA ARG A 578 18.17 -45.76 1.23
C ARG A 578 19.06 -45.06 2.25
N GLU A 579 19.42 -43.80 2.01
CA GLU A 579 20.36 -43.02 2.82
C GLU A 579 19.65 -42.23 3.93
N ALA A 580 20.42 -41.75 4.91
CA ALA A 580 19.87 -41.08 6.09
C ALA A 580 19.30 -39.69 5.79
N VAL A 581 18.15 -39.37 6.38
CA VAL A 581 17.53 -38.04 6.33
C VAL A 581 18.29 -37.06 7.23
N ARG A 582 18.84 -36.00 6.65
CA ARG A 582 19.63 -34.92 7.28
C ARG A 582 18.76 -33.72 7.67
N PHE A 583 17.66 -33.97 8.39
CA PHE A 583 16.69 -32.92 8.74
C PHE A 583 17.28 -31.83 9.66
N ALA A 584 18.09 -32.20 10.65
CA ALA A 584 18.73 -31.24 11.56
C ALA A 584 19.63 -30.26 10.81
N ASP A 585 20.42 -30.78 9.86
CA ASP A 585 21.30 -29.97 9.01
C ASP A 585 20.47 -29.04 8.12
N ALA A 586 19.39 -29.56 7.52
CA ALA A 586 18.48 -28.78 6.67
C ALA A 586 17.86 -27.59 7.41
N VAL A 587 17.35 -27.79 8.61
CA VAL A 587 16.76 -26.71 9.43
C VAL A 587 17.83 -25.71 9.87
N THR A 588 19.00 -26.18 10.30
CA THR A 588 20.10 -25.33 10.76
C THR A 588 20.65 -24.45 9.63
N ALA A 589 20.55 -24.91 8.38
CA ALA A 589 20.97 -24.14 7.21
C ALA A 589 19.99 -22.99 6.86
N LEU A 590 18.72 -23.05 7.27
CA LEU A 590 17.68 -22.08 6.87
C LEU A 590 18.06 -20.62 7.18
N PRO A 591 18.44 -20.24 8.41
CA PRO A 591 18.80 -18.84 8.70
C PRO A 591 20.00 -18.36 7.88
N GLY A 592 20.97 -19.24 7.60
CA GLY A 592 22.11 -18.96 6.73
C GLY A 592 21.73 -18.74 5.26
N GLN A 593 20.58 -19.25 4.81
CA GLN A 593 19.97 -18.94 3.51
C GLN A 593 19.09 -17.68 3.55
N GLY A 594 19.09 -16.97 4.68
CA GLY A 594 18.28 -15.77 4.88
C GLY A 594 16.81 -16.06 5.22
N ILE A 595 16.42 -17.32 5.43
CA ILE A 595 15.03 -17.71 5.80
C ILE A 595 14.73 -17.30 7.23
N THR A 596 13.57 -16.66 7.42
CA THR A 596 13.11 -16.18 8.74
C THR A 596 11.83 -16.85 9.25
N CYS A 597 11.09 -17.55 8.39
CA CYS A 597 9.89 -18.28 8.77
C CYS A 597 9.86 -19.67 8.14
N LEU A 598 9.41 -20.67 8.90
CA LEU A 598 9.13 -22.03 8.42
C LEU A 598 7.64 -22.34 8.64
N LEU A 599 6.91 -22.55 7.55
CA LEU A 599 5.53 -23.03 7.56
C LEU A 599 5.51 -24.53 7.25
N GLU A 600 5.03 -25.33 8.20
CA GLU A 600 4.87 -26.78 8.01
C GLU A 600 3.50 -27.12 7.44
N LEU A 601 3.48 -27.86 6.33
CA LEU A 601 2.30 -28.43 5.71
C LEU A 601 2.32 -29.94 5.90
N GLY A 602 1.32 -30.43 6.63
CA GLY A 602 1.16 -31.83 7.01
C GLY A 602 -0.02 -32.00 7.96
N PRO A 603 -0.37 -33.25 8.35
CA PRO A 603 -1.54 -33.51 9.20
C PRO A 603 -1.33 -33.20 10.69
N ASP A 604 -0.09 -32.88 11.09
CA ASP A 604 0.29 -32.49 12.45
C ASP A 604 1.54 -31.57 12.41
N ARG A 605 2.09 -31.21 13.59
CA ARG A 605 3.21 -30.26 13.78
C ARG A 605 4.58 -30.90 14.08
N GLN A 606 4.90 -32.03 13.44
CA GLN A 606 6.12 -32.78 13.76
C GLN A 606 7.40 -32.04 13.38
N LEU A 607 7.46 -31.43 12.18
CA LEU A 607 8.66 -30.74 11.71
C LEU A 607 8.97 -29.53 12.56
N THR A 608 7.97 -28.69 12.86
CA THR A 608 8.14 -27.49 13.68
C THR A 608 8.50 -27.84 15.13
N THR A 609 8.02 -28.97 15.65
CA THR A 609 8.46 -29.47 16.96
C THR A 609 9.94 -29.84 16.93
N MET A 610 10.39 -30.60 15.93
CA MET A 610 11.80 -31.00 15.80
C MET A 610 12.72 -29.81 15.48
N ALA A 611 12.25 -28.88 14.64
CA ALA A 611 13.01 -27.70 14.25
C ALA A 611 13.32 -26.78 15.44
N GLY A 612 12.43 -26.71 16.43
CA GLY A 612 12.66 -25.95 17.66
C GLY A 612 13.91 -26.39 18.44
N ASP A 613 14.27 -27.67 18.36
CA ASP A 613 15.48 -28.21 18.98
C ASP A 613 16.76 -27.93 18.16
N CYS A 614 16.62 -27.67 16.85
CA CYS A 614 17.73 -27.41 15.93
C CYS A 614 18.19 -25.95 15.94
N VAL A 615 17.25 -25.01 16.06
CA VAL A 615 17.51 -23.55 16.03
C VAL A 615 17.05 -22.88 17.33
N PRO A 616 17.72 -23.16 18.46
CA PRO A 616 17.39 -22.54 19.75
C PRO A 616 17.75 -21.04 19.70
N GLY A 617 16.78 -20.16 19.97
CA GLY A 617 17.03 -18.71 20.02
C GLY A 617 16.06 -17.82 19.26
N GLY A 618 15.07 -18.40 18.56
CA GLY A 618 14.01 -17.63 17.92
C GLY A 618 14.43 -16.95 16.61
N GLU A 619 15.54 -17.37 16.01
CA GLU A 619 16.00 -16.92 14.68
C GLU A 619 15.03 -17.30 13.56
N LEU A 620 14.23 -18.35 13.77
CA LEU A 620 13.26 -18.89 12.81
C LEU A 620 11.86 -18.93 13.45
N ALA A 621 10.90 -18.26 12.81
CA ALA A 621 9.49 -18.33 13.20
C ALA A 621 8.87 -19.65 12.73
N LEU A 622 8.55 -20.54 13.67
CA LEU A 622 8.01 -21.88 13.40
C LEU A 622 6.47 -21.88 13.40
N CYS A 623 5.86 -22.10 12.23
CA CYS A 623 4.41 -22.08 12.03
C CYS A 623 3.92 -23.48 11.63
N GLY A 624 3.36 -24.24 12.58
CA GLY A 624 2.84 -25.59 12.30
C GLY A 624 1.43 -25.55 11.74
N GLY A 625 1.19 -26.13 10.56
CA GLY A 625 -0.09 -26.10 9.84
C GLY A 625 -1.24 -26.78 10.57
N LEU A 626 -1.36 -28.11 10.48
CA LEU A 626 -2.44 -28.84 11.15
C LEU A 626 -1.99 -29.41 12.49
N ARG A 627 -2.97 -29.79 13.33
CA ARG A 627 -2.71 -30.39 14.64
C ARG A 627 -3.78 -31.41 15.01
N ARG A 628 -3.35 -32.59 15.45
CA ARG A 628 -4.27 -33.63 15.93
C ARG A 628 -5.12 -33.12 17.11
N GLY A 629 -6.42 -33.44 17.08
CA GLY A 629 -7.38 -33.07 18.13
C GLY A 629 -7.78 -31.59 18.13
N ARG A 630 -7.55 -30.87 17.03
CA ARG A 630 -7.98 -29.49 16.80
C ARG A 630 -8.64 -29.39 15.43
N SER A 631 -9.51 -28.39 15.24
CA SER A 631 -10.07 -28.10 13.92
C SER A 631 -8.94 -27.78 12.93
N GLU A 632 -9.06 -28.33 11.72
CA GLU A 632 -8.09 -28.17 10.65
C GLU A 632 -8.11 -26.75 10.09
N VAL A 633 -9.31 -26.21 9.88
CA VAL A 633 -9.53 -24.82 9.43
C VAL A 633 -8.86 -23.85 10.40
N ARG A 634 -9.17 -23.99 11.70
CA ARG A 634 -8.59 -23.12 12.72
C ARG A 634 -7.07 -23.26 12.83
N SER A 635 -6.55 -24.49 12.82
CA SER A 635 -5.10 -24.73 12.95
C SER A 635 -4.31 -24.11 11.80
N LEU A 636 -4.79 -24.30 10.56
CA LEU A 636 -4.14 -23.74 9.38
C LEU A 636 -4.20 -22.20 9.40
N LEU A 637 -5.33 -21.61 9.76
CA LEU A 637 -5.46 -20.16 9.89
C LEU A 637 -4.59 -19.59 11.01
N ASP A 638 -4.44 -20.30 12.13
CA ASP A 638 -3.53 -19.90 13.21
C ASP A 638 -2.07 -19.91 12.71
N ALA A 639 -1.67 -20.93 11.93
CA ALA A 639 -0.35 -21.03 11.33
C ALA A 639 -0.06 -19.88 10.35
N VAL A 640 -1.00 -19.59 9.46
CA VAL A 640 -0.90 -18.49 8.48
C VAL A 640 -0.93 -17.13 9.16
N SER A 641 -1.79 -16.94 10.17
CA SER A 641 -1.85 -15.70 10.96
C SER A 641 -0.52 -15.44 11.67
N ARG A 642 0.10 -16.48 12.23
CA ARG A 642 1.43 -16.39 12.84
C ARG A 642 2.50 -16.04 11.80
N ALA A 643 2.51 -16.70 10.64
CA ALA A 643 3.43 -16.37 9.55
C ALA A 643 3.28 -14.90 9.12
N HIS A 644 2.04 -14.42 8.95
CA HIS A 644 1.73 -13.04 8.61
C HIS A 644 2.23 -12.03 9.66
N ALA A 645 2.02 -12.34 10.94
CA ALA A 645 2.51 -11.52 12.04
C ALA A 645 4.04 -11.38 12.01
N HIS A 646 4.75 -12.44 11.61
CA HIS A 646 6.20 -12.45 11.42
C HIS A 646 6.69 -11.80 10.13
N GLY A 647 5.80 -11.33 9.24
CA GLY A 647 6.17 -10.58 8.04
C GLY A 647 5.92 -11.31 6.72
N VAL A 648 5.39 -12.54 6.74
CA VAL A 648 5.03 -13.26 5.51
C VAL A 648 3.86 -12.56 4.82
N ARG A 649 3.97 -12.35 3.51
CA ARG A 649 2.92 -11.75 2.70
C ARG A 649 1.79 -12.76 2.50
N VAL A 650 0.56 -12.30 2.74
CA VAL A 650 -0.68 -13.04 2.47
C VAL A 650 -1.58 -12.11 1.67
N ASP A 651 -2.15 -12.61 0.59
CA ASP A 651 -3.17 -11.92 -0.21
C ASP A 651 -4.53 -12.08 0.48
N TRP A 652 -4.78 -11.20 1.46
CA TRP A 652 -6.05 -11.19 2.17
C TRP A 652 -7.25 -10.82 1.29
N PRO A 653 -7.16 -9.90 0.31
CA PRO A 653 -8.19 -9.74 -0.70
C PRO A 653 -8.60 -11.06 -1.36
N GLU A 654 -7.64 -11.88 -1.80
CA GLU A 654 -7.93 -13.19 -2.40
C GLU A 654 -8.52 -14.18 -1.38
N PHE A 655 -8.07 -14.17 -0.12
CA PHE A 655 -8.67 -14.99 0.95
C PHE A 655 -10.17 -14.70 1.17
N PHE A 656 -10.56 -13.43 1.03
CA PHE A 656 -11.96 -12.98 1.11
C PHE A 656 -12.67 -12.91 -0.26
N ALA A 657 -11.99 -13.23 -1.36
CA ALA A 657 -12.57 -13.16 -2.70
C ALA A 657 -13.76 -14.12 -2.84
N GLY A 658 -14.78 -13.69 -3.58
CA GLY A 658 -16.03 -14.44 -3.76
C GLY A 658 -16.90 -14.54 -2.51
N ARG A 659 -16.49 -13.93 -1.38
CA ARG A 659 -17.25 -13.90 -0.12
C ARG A 659 -17.60 -12.44 0.21
N PRO A 660 -18.73 -11.92 -0.31
CA PRO A 660 -19.09 -10.53 -0.05
C PRO A 660 -19.17 -10.29 1.46
N ALA A 661 -18.60 -9.16 1.91
CA ALA A 661 -18.67 -8.71 3.29
C ALA A 661 -19.50 -7.42 3.33
N HIS A 662 -20.21 -7.20 4.42
CA HIS A 662 -20.84 -5.90 4.65
C HIS A 662 -19.77 -4.84 4.93
N PRO A 663 -19.87 -3.62 4.36
CA PRO A 663 -18.98 -2.53 4.72
C PRO A 663 -19.07 -2.25 6.23
N VAL A 664 -17.91 -2.18 6.89
CA VAL A 664 -17.81 -1.85 8.31
C VAL A 664 -17.04 -0.54 8.43
N ASP A 665 -17.62 0.43 9.12
CA ASP A 665 -16.87 1.63 9.53
C ASP A 665 -15.96 1.27 10.70
N LEU A 666 -14.68 1.48 10.51
CA LEU A 666 -13.63 1.04 11.42
C LEU A 666 -12.96 2.27 12.05
N PRO A 667 -12.52 2.19 13.32
CA PRO A 667 -11.74 3.27 13.91
C PRO A 667 -10.52 3.65 13.07
N VAL A 668 -10.21 4.95 13.05
CA VAL A 668 -9.02 5.50 12.38
C VAL A 668 -7.75 5.24 13.21
N TYR A 669 -6.58 5.41 12.56
CA TYR A 669 -5.28 5.16 13.17
C TYR A 669 -5.06 5.94 14.49
N PRO A 670 -4.44 5.34 15.53
CA PRO A 670 -4.27 5.95 16.84
C PRO A 670 -2.92 6.68 16.93
N PHE A 671 -2.84 7.83 16.24
CA PHE A 671 -1.65 8.67 16.19
C PHE A 671 -1.05 8.94 17.57
N GLU A 672 0.28 8.85 17.66
CA GLU A 672 1.03 9.16 18.88
C GLU A 672 1.49 10.62 18.83
N HIS A 673 0.61 11.52 19.21
CA HIS A 673 0.92 12.94 19.14
C HIS A 673 2.04 13.30 20.10
N ARG A 674 3.02 14.05 19.60
CA ARG A 674 4.00 14.78 20.41
C ARG A 674 3.79 16.27 20.18
N ARG A 675 4.02 17.08 21.21
CA ARG A 675 3.93 18.52 21.08
C ARG A 675 5.16 19.05 20.37
N TYR A 676 4.96 19.56 19.16
CA TYR A 676 5.95 20.34 18.43
C TYR A 676 5.44 21.78 18.36
N TRP A 677 6.17 22.70 18.97
CA TRP A 677 5.82 24.12 18.95
C TRP A 677 7.09 24.95 19.07
N LEU A 678 7.39 25.74 18.04
CA LEU A 678 8.45 26.73 18.12
C LEU A 678 7.93 27.88 18.97
N ALA A 679 8.45 28.01 20.19
CA ALA A 679 8.18 29.19 21.00
C ALA A 679 8.78 30.40 20.27
N SER A 680 8.01 31.48 20.15
CA SER A 680 8.54 32.78 19.74
C SER A 680 9.74 33.09 20.64
N VAL A 681 10.93 33.26 20.05
CA VAL A 681 12.08 33.79 20.78
C VAL A 681 11.62 35.13 21.36
N PRO A 682 11.76 35.39 22.66
CA PRO A 682 11.52 36.71 23.20
C PRO A 682 12.37 37.70 22.40
N GLU A 683 11.79 38.78 21.89
CA GLU A 683 12.55 39.94 21.42
C GLU A 683 13.48 40.37 22.57
N GLY A 684 14.74 39.93 22.52
CA GLY A 684 15.64 40.02 23.67
C GLY A 684 16.78 39.00 23.70
N VAL A 685 16.69 37.87 22.99
CA VAL A 685 17.89 37.08 22.66
C VAL A 685 18.39 37.61 21.33
N GLY A 686 19.37 38.52 21.39
CA GLY A 686 20.02 39.02 20.20
C GLY A 686 20.48 37.85 19.34
N LEU A 687 19.91 37.74 18.13
CA LEU A 687 20.74 37.37 16.98
C LEU A 687 22.03 38.21 17.12
N PRO A 688 23.23 37.62 16.93
CA PRO A 688 24.43 38.44 16.88
C PRO A 688 24.14 39.57 15.91
N ALA A 689 24.23 40.80 16.41
CA ALA A 689 23.91 42.00 15.66
C ALA A 689 24.51 41.82 14.26
N GLN A 690 23.70 42.02 13.21
CA GLN A 690 24.26 42.34 11.90
C GLN A 690 25.36 43.37 12.16
N PRO A 691 26.60 43.14 11.72
CA PRO A 691 27.68 44.06 12.01
C PRO A 691 27.24 45.43 11.49
N GLN A 692 26.97 46.35 12.42
CA GLN A 692 26.84 47.76 12.11
C GLN A 692 28.06 48.11 11.26
N ALA A 693 27.81 48.74 10.11
CA ALA A 693 28.83 49.22 9.20
C ALA A 693 29.93 49.94 10.01
N GLN A 694 31.04 49.25 10.26
CA GLN A 694 32.26 49.88 10.71
C GLN A 694 32.74 50.75 9.56
N ALA A 695 33.03 52.02 9.87
CA ALA A 695 33.77 52.89 8.97
C ALA A 695 35.04 52.15 8.48
N PRO A 696 35.41 52.28 7.19
CA PRO A 696 36.41 51.43 6.58
C PRO A 696 37.76 51.59 7.29
N ALA A 697 38.28 50.49 7.82
CA ALA A 697 39.67 50.36 8.21
C ALA A 697 40.56 50.42 6.94
N PRO A 698 41.78 50.98 7.03
CA PRO A 698 42.66 51.13 5.88
C PRO A 698 43.05 49.77 5.28
N PRO A 699 43.25 49.68 3.95
CA PRO A 699 43.50 48.42 3.27
C PRO A 699 44.83 47.80 3.73
N SER A 700 44.77 46.54 4.14
CA SER A 700 45.93 45.66 4.30
C SER A 700 46.34 45.08 2.93
N PRO A 701 47.62 44.74 2.72
CA PRO A 701 48.20 44.48 1.40
C PRO A 701 47.70 43.17 0.75
N PRO A 702 47.82 43.02 -0.59
CA PRO A 702 47.34 41.86 -1.34
C PRO A 702 48.35 40.71 -1.23
N ASP A 703 47.87 39.46 -1.12
CA ASP A 703 48.47 38.25 -1.72
C ASP A 703 47.90 36.91 -1.16
N GLU A 704 46.62 36.84 -0.76
CA GLU A 704 45.93 35.55 -0.70
C GLU A 704 44.65 35.59 -1.56
N PRO A 705 44.48 34.67 -2.53
CA PRO A 705 43.23 34.57 -3.29
C PRO A 705 42.09 34.27 -2.31
N SER A 706 41.00 35.01 -2.39
CA SER A 706 39.78 34.78 -1.62
C SER A 706 39.30 33.33 -1.74
N ALA A 707 38.49 32.85 -0.78
CA ALA A 707 37.94 31.50 -0.82
C ALA A 707 37.19 31.21 -2.14
N VAL A 708 36.55 32.23 -2.72
CA VAL A 708 35.87 32.20 -4.02
C VAL A 708 36.88 32.04 -5.17
N GLU A 709 37.98 32.80 -5.16
CA GLU A 709 39.02 32.71 -6.19
C GLU A 709 39.75 31.36 -6.16
N ARG A 710 39.97 30.77 -4.98
CA ARG A 710 40.52 29.41 -4.83
C ARG A 710 39.57 28.35 -5.38
N LEU A 711 38.29 28.41 -5.01
CA LEU A 711 37.29 27.48 -5.52
C LEU A 711 37.16 27.56 -7.05
N ARG A 712 37.17 28.77 -7.63
CA ARG A 712 37.16 28.97 -9.09
C ARG A 712 38.43 28.43 -9.76
N ALA A 713 39.60 28.67 -9.17
CA ALA A 713 40.87 28.16 -9.68
C ALA A 713 40.90 26.62 -9.65
N ASP A 714 40.40 26.00 -8.58
CA ASP A 714 40.31 24.54 -8.46
C ASP A 714 39.32 23.96 -9.47
N LEU A 715 38.12 24.56 -9.62
CA LEU A 715 37.14 24.16 -10.62
C LEU A 715 37.67 24.31 -12.05
N SER A 716 38.46 25.35 -12.35
CA SER A 716 39.06 25.57 -13.67
C SER A 716 40.11 24.52 -14.06
N ARG A 717 40.70 23.83 -13.07
CA ARG A 717 41.70 22.76 -13.27
C ARG A 717 41.10 21.37 -13.45
N LEU A 718 39.80 21.21 -13.16
CA LEU A 718 39.07 19.96 -13.34
C LEU A 718 38.61 19.80 -14.81
N SER A 719 38.53 18.55 -15.28
CA SER A 719 37.80 18.23 -16.52
C SER A 719 36.31 18.54 -16.36
N ASP A 720 35.59 18.71 -17.46
CA ASP A 720 34.17 19.10 -17.42
C ASP A 720 33.32 18.11 -16.59
N ASP A 721 33.55 16.80 -16.73
CA ASP A 721 32.89 15.77 -15.91
C ASP A 721 33.19 15.87 -14.42
N LEU A 722 34.42 16.23 -14.06
CA LEU A 722 34.84 16.39 -12.66
C LEU A 722 34.36 17.74 -12.08
N ARG A 723 34.23 18.76 -12.92
CA ARG A 723 33.70 20.08 -12.55
C ARG A 723 32.20 20.01 -12.25
N GLU A 724 31.44 19.28 -13.05
CA GLU A 724 30.01 19.01 -12.78
C GLU A 724 29.81 18.26 -11.46
N ARG A 725 30.64 17.23 -11.19
CA ARG A 725 30.58 16.48 -9.93
C ARG A 725 30.92 17.35 -8.72
N ALA A 726 31.98 18.13 -8.79
CA ALA A 726 32.39 19.03 -7.70
C ALA A 726 31.32 20.09 -7.39
N LEU A 727 30.66 20.64 -8.41
CA LEU A 727 29.55 21.58 -8.23
C LEU A 727 28.28 20.90 -7.72
N THR A 728 28.01 19.66 -8.17
CA THR A 728 26.89 18.88 -7.64
C THR A 728 27.07 18.61 -6.15
N ASP A 729 28.28 18.26 -5.71
CA ASP A 729 28.59 18.04 -4.29
C ASP A 729 28.50 19.33 -3.47
N LEU A 730 28.91 20.47 -4.04
CA LEU A 730 28.72 21.79 -3.43
C LEU A 730 27.23 22.12 -3.23
N VAL A 731 26.41 21.91 -4.26
CA VAL A 731 24.96 22.16 -4.18
C VAL A 731 24.31 21.23 -3.16
N ARG A 732 24.68 19.94 -3.12
CA ARG A 732 24.19 19.00 -2.11
C ARG A 732 24.57 19.41 -0.69
N GLY A 733 25.76 19.98 -0.50
CA GLY A 733 26.20 20.52 0.79
C GLY A 733 25.33 21.69 1.26
N GLU A 734 25.07 22.66 0.39
CA GLU A 734 24.23 23.82 0.75
C GLU A 734 22.76 23.43 0.94
N VAL A 735 22.24 22.50 0.13
CA VAL A 735 20.90 21.94 0.32
C VAL A 735 20.80 21.21 1.66
N ALA A 736 21.83 20.44 2.05
CA ALA A 736 21.85 19.77 3.34
C ALA A 736 21.77 20.76 4.51
N GLU A 737 22.52 21.86 4.45
CA GLU A 737 22.50 22.90 5.48
C GLU A 737 21.15 23.64 5.56
N VAL A 738 20.56 23.99 4.41
CA VAL A 738 19.30 24.75 4.35
C VAL A 738 18.09 23.88 4.72
N ALA A 739 18.07 22.61 4.30
CA ALA A 739 16.97 21.69 4.57
C ALA A 739 17.15 20.87 5.88
N GLY A 740 18.28 21.05 6.58
CA GLY A 740 18.53 20.43 7.89
C GLY A 740 18.90 18.94 7.85
N PHE A 741 19.57 18.49 6.80
CA PHE A 741 20.15 17.14 6.71
C PHE A 741 21.50 17.07 7.44
N ASP A 742 21.87 15.88 7.95
CA ASP A 742 23.13 15.68 8.70
C ASP A 742 24.38 15.73 7.79
N GLY A 743 24.19 15.69 6.46
CA GLY A 743 25.24 15.95 5.49
C GLY A 743 24.83 15.77 4.03
N PRO A 744 25.71 16.12 3.08
CA PRO A 744 25.42 16.10 1.63
C PRO A 744 25.08 14.71 1.07
N HIS A 745 25.49 13.64 1.75
CA HIS A 745 25.26 12.26 1.31
C HIS A 745 23.79 11.83 1.43
N GLU A 746 23.00 12.49 2.29
CA GLU A 746 21.55 12.25 2.44
C GLU A 746 20.71 12.97 1.37
N VAL A 747 21.30 13.93 0.65
CA VAL A 747 20.63 14.67 -0.42
C VAL A 747 20.83 13.93 -1.74
N GLU A 748 19.77 13.37 -2.33
CA GLU A 748 19.84 12.71 -3.64
C GLU A 748 19.97 13.74 -4.79
N ALA A 749 21.02 13.63 -5.61
CA ALA A 749 21.39 14.65 -6.60
C ALA A 749 20.34 14.92 -7.71
N HIS A 750 19.50 13.92 -8.00
CA HIS A 750 18.47 13.97 -9.05
C HIS A 750 17.05 14.14 -8.50
N ARG A 751 16.90 14.26 -7.18
CA ARG A 751 15.59 14.45 -6.53
C ARG A 751 15.21 15.92 -6.57
N SER A 752 13.91 16.19 -6.69
CA SER A 752 13.38 17.56 -6.75
C SER A 752 13.61 18.30 -5.43
N MET A 753 13.97 19.59 -5.47
CA MET A 753 14.16 20.42 -4.28
C MET A 753 12.91 20.50 -3.40
N THR A 754 11.71 20.51 -4.02
CA THR A 754 10.43 20.46 -3.30
C THR A 754 10.23 19.15 -2.54
N ASP A 755 10.69 18.03 -3.10
CA ASP A 755 10.58 16.71 -2.47
C ASP A 755 11.60 16.51 -1.34
N LEU A 756 12.65 17.34 -1.34
CA LEU A 756 13.67 17.46 -0.30
C LEU A 756 13.25 18.47 0.80
N GLY A 757 12.07 19.08 0.68
CA GLY A 757 11.49 19.96 1.70
C GLY A 757 11.85 21.44 1.56
N LEU A 758 12.40 21.89 0.42
CA LEU A 758 12.61 23.31 0.18
C LEU A 758 11.29 24.01 -0.17
N ASP A 759 11.00 25.07 0.59
CA ASP A 759 9.95 26.04 0.34
C ASP A 759 10.50 27.31 -0.34
N SER A 760 9.62 28.29 -0.62
CA SER A 760 10.02 29.53 -1.30
C SER A 760 11.02 30.39 -0.52
N VAL A 761 11.12 30.25 0.80
CA VAL A 761 12.05 31.04 1.63
C VAL A 761 13.43 30.38 1.62
N SER A 762 13.48 29.08 1.85
CA SER A 762 14.70 28.27 1.79
C SER A 762 15.31 28.21 0.38
N ALA A 763 14.51 28.30 -0.69
CA ALA A 763 14.99 28.43 -2.06
C ALA A 763 15.78 29.74 -2.31
N VAL A 764 15.34 30.85 -1.72
CA VAL A 764 16.04 32.14 -1.79
C VAL A 764 17.33 32.08 -1.00
N GLU A 765 17.29 31.53 0.22
CA GLU A 765 18.48 31.33 1.06
C GLU A 765 19.52 30.44 0.36
N LEU A 766 19.10 29.34 -0.26
CA LEU A 766 19.98 28.48 -1.04
C LEU A 766 20.66 29.25 -2.19
N SER A 767 19.92 30.10 -2.89
CA SER A 767 20.44 30.89 -4.02
C SER A 767 21.46 31.93 -3.57
N GLU A 768 21.23 32.61 -2.44
CA GLU A 768 22.17 33.56 -1.84
C GLU A 768 23.46 32.86 -1.37
N ARG A 769 23.33 31.69 -0.73
CA ARG A 769 24.46 30.92 -0.21
C ARG A 769 25.33 30.34 -1.32
N LEU A 770 24.71 29.78 -2.36
CA LEU A 770 25.42 29.31 -3.55
C LEU A 770 26.11 30.47 -4.27
N GLY A 771 25.42 31.61 -4.42
CA GLY A 771 25.96 32.82 -5.02
C GLY A 771 27.19 33.34 -4.29
N ALA A 772 27.16 33.35 -2.95
CA ALA A 772 28.30 33.74 -2.11
C ALA A 772 29.48 32.77 -2.20
N ARG A 773 29.24 31.45 -2.27
CA ARG A 773 30.28 30.41 -2.40
C ARG A 773 31.02 30.50 -3.72
N ILE A 774 30.30 30.78 -4.81
CA ILE A 774 30.86 30.77 -6.17
C ILE A 774 31.13 32.16 -6.76
N GLY A 775 30.74 33.22 -6.04
CA GLY A 775 30.89 34.62 -6.42
C GLY A 775 30.02 35.07 -7.59
N LEU A 776 28.86 34.44 -7.78
CA LEU A 776 27.90 34.76 -8.86
C LEU A 776 26.61 35.32 -8.25
N GLU A 777 25.96 36.24 -8.96
CA GLU A 777 24.57 36.59 -8.66
C GLU A 777 23.67 35.50 -9.27
N LEU A 778 22.93 34.79 -8.42
CA LEU A 778 22.00 33.74 -8.83
C LEU A 778 20.55 34.21 -8.61
N PRO A 779 19.62 33.90 -9.52
CA PRO A 779 18.23 34.34 -9.39
C PRO A 779 17.55 33.63 -8.20
N ALA A 780 16.63 34.33 -7.53
CA ALA A 780 15.81 33.77 -6.45
C ALA A 780 14.95 32.56 -6.89
N SER A 781 14.69 32.43 -8.19
CA SER A 781 13.95 31.31 -8.79
C SER A 781 14.81 30.08 -9.11
N LEU A 782 16.13 30.11 -8.86
CA LEU A 782 17.09 29.08 -9.28
C LEU A 782 16.64 27.65 -8.93
N ALA A 783 16.16 27.43 -7.71
CA ALA A 783 15.72 26.11 -7.24
C ALA A 783 14.40 25.62 -7.88
N PHE A 784 13.63 26.51 -8.50
CA PHE A 784 12.40 26.19 -9.22
C PHE A 784 12.66 25.99 -10.72
N ASP A 785 13.50 26.84 -11.31
CA ASP A 785 13.89 26.75 -12.72
C ASP A 785 14.80 25.53 -12.99
N HIS A 786 15.57 25.14 -11.97
CA HIS A 786 16.47 23.99 -11.99
C HIS A 786 16.21 23.11 -10.76
N PRO A 787 15.23 22.19 -10.82
CA PRO A 787 14.67 21.58 -9.63
C PRO A 787 15.54 20.51 -8.96
N THR A 788 16.76 20.23 -9.44
CA THR A 788 17.63 19.17 -8.86
C THR A 788 19.05 19.68 -8.64
N SER A 789 19.81 19.07 -7.71
CA SER A 789 21.19 19.49 -7.42
C SER A 789 22.08 19.44 -8.67
N THR A 790 21.90 18.43 -9.52
CA THR A 790 22.61 18.33 -10.80
C THR A 790 22.18 19.41 -11.81
N ALA A 791 20.88 19.75 -11.88
CA ALA A 791 20.40 20.80 -12.78
C ALA A 791 20.93 22.18 -12.37
N ILE A 792 20.95 22.48 -11.06
CA ILE A 792 21.56 23.71 -10.53
C ILE A 792 23.06 23.74 -10.81
N ALA A 793 23.77 22.63 -10.60
CA ALA A 793 25.21 22.55 -10.89
C ALA A 793 25.52 22.80 -12.38
N ARG A 794 24.70 22.28 -13.30
CA ARG A 794 24.83 22.56 -14.74
C ARG A 794 24.55 24.02 -15.09
N HIS A 795 23.53 24.62 -14.49
CA HIS A 795 23.27 26.04 -14.65
C HIS A 795 24.45 26.89 -14.16
N MET A 796 25.01 26.56 -12.99
CA MET A 796 26.20 27.23 -12.45
C MET A 796 27.43 27.04 -13.35
N LEU A 797 27.60 25.88 -13.99
CA LEU A 797 28.66 25.67 -14.99
C LEU A 797 28.54 26.62 -16.18
N THR A 798 27.32 26.85 -16.67
CA THR A 798 27.08 27.78 -17.79
C THR A 798 27.28 29.25 -17.39
N ALA A 799 27.11 29.58 -16.11
CA ALA A 799 27.23 30.93 -15.57
C ALA A 799 28.67 31.31 -15.14
N LEU A 800 29.60 30.35 -15.05
CA LEU A 800 30.99 30.60 -14.69
C LEU A 800 31.78 31.21 -15.88
N PRO A 801 32.37 32.41 -15.75
CA PRO A 801 33.23 32.97 -16.78
C PRO A 801 34.51 32.14 -16.92
N ALA A 802 34.89 31.75 -18.14
CA ALA A 802 36.18 31.14 -18.40
C ALA A 802 37.30 32.13 -18.06
N ALA A 803 38.00 31.91 -16.95
CA ALA A 803 39.07 32.79 -16.49
C ALA A 803 40.31 32.66 -17.40
N GLY A 804 40.59 33.71 -18.17
CA GLY A 804 41.96 34.10 -18.54
C GLY A 804 42.47 33.68 -19.93
N LEU A 805 42.05 34.40 -20.98
CA LEU A 805 42.92 34.74 -22.12
C LEU A 805 42.57 36.16 -22.60
N THR A 806 43.45 37.12 -22.33
CA THR A 806 43.43 38.42 -23.01
C THR A 806 43.76 38.20 -24.49
N ARG A 807 42.81 38.51 -25.37
CA ARG A 807 43.11 38.93 -26.75
C ARG A 807 42.26 40.14 -27.08
N GLU A 808 42.92 41.26 -27.21
CA GLU A 808 42.46 42.38 -28.01
C GLU A 808 41.99 41.87 -29.38
N GLY A 809 40.79 42.30 -29.80
CA GLY A 809 40.29 42.21 -31.18
C GLY A 809 39.94 40.81 -31.70
N GLY A 810 38.64 40.49 -31.78
CA GLY A 810 38.14 39.42 -32.65
C GLY A 810 36.76 38.91 -32.26
N GLU A 811 35.75 39.24 -33.06
CA GLU A 811 34.42 38.60 -33.04
C GLU A 811 34.56 37.07 -33.13
N ALA A 812 34.07 36.35 -32.12
CA ALA A 812 33.90 34.90 -32.20
C ALA A 812 32.52 34.59 -32.80
N ARG A 813 32.49 34.53 -34.13
CA ARG A 813 31.41 33.96 -34.95
C ARG A 813 31.15 32.49 -34.55
N ALA A 814 29.87 32.14 -34.36
CA ALA A 814 29.43 30.75 -34.46
C ALA A 814 29.86 30.16 -35.82
N PRO A 815 30.22 28.86 -35.91
CA PRO A 815 30.74 28.28 -37.14
C PRO A 815 29.72 28.38 -38.27
N GLU A 816 30.10 29.13 -39.32
CA GLU A 816 29.32 29.31 -40.54
C GLU A 816 29.02 27.94 -41.16
N GLY A 817 27.74 27.64 -41.36
CA GLY A 817 27.26 26.39 -41.95
C GLY A 817 26.53 25.43 -40.99
N THR A 818 26.37 25.78 -39.71
CA THR A 818 25.55 25.01 -38.76
C THR A 818 24.13 25.54 -38.67
N VAL A 819 23.14 24.65 -38.47
CA VAL A 819 21.71 25.02 -38.34
C VAL A 819 21.49 26.04 -37.22
N PHE A 820 22.20 25.88 -36.10
CA PHE A 820 22.15 26.82 -34.98
C PHE A 820 22.75 28.21 -35.30
N GLY A 821 23.76 28.28 -36.18
CA GLY A 821 24.32 29.55 -36.64
C GLY A 821 23.39 30.32 -37.60
N GLU A 822 22.56 29.62 -38.37
CA GLU A 822 21.49 30.24 -39.17
C GLU A 822 20.31 30.67 -38.30
N LEU A 823 19.96 29.89 -37.27
CA LEU A 823 18.90 30.25 -36.32
C LEU A 823 19.24 31.55 -35.57
N ALA A 824 20.47 31.68 -35.07
CA ALA A 824 20.93 32.90 -34.40
C ALA A 824 20.90 34.13 -35.34
N ARG A 825 21.15 33.94 -36.64
CA ARG A 825 21.02 35.01 -37.65
C ARG A 825 19.56 35.39 -37.89
N LEU A 826 18.66 34.42 -37.92
CA LEU A 826 17.23 34.67 -38.05
C LEU A 826 16.68 35.42 -36.83
N GLU A 827 17.04 34.99 -35.62
CA GLU A 827 16.67 35.67 -34.36
C GLU A 827 17.13 37.13 -34.37
N ALA A 828 18.41 37.37 -34.70
CA ALA A 828 18.96 38.72 -34.81
C ALA A 828 18.30 39.56 -35.91
N SER A 829 17.76 38.95 -36.97
CA SER A 829 17.02 39.65 -38.03
C SER A 829 15.61 40.03 -37.60
N VAL A 830 14.90 39.13 -36.91
CA VAL A 830 13.54 39.38 -36.41
C VAL A 830 13.54 40.47 -35.34
N GLU A 831 14.53 40.48 -34.45
CA GLU A 831 14.69 41.54 -33.46
C GLU A 831 15.00 42.90 -34.09
N ARG A 832 15.75 42.91 -35.19
CA ARG A 832 16.15 44.13 -35.89
C ARG A 832 15.01 44.73 -36.70
N ASP A 833 14.29 43.90 -37.46
CA ASP A 833 13.28 44.38 -38.42
C ASP A 833 11.90 44.58 -37.78
N ARG A 834 11.66 44.03 -36.58
CA ARG A 834 10.42 44.16 -35.79
C ARG A 834 9.14 44.06 -36.63
N PRO A 835 8.84 42.88 -37.19
CA PRO A 835 7.71 42.69 -38.08
C PRO A 835 6.37 43.06 -37.43
N ASP A 836 5.46 43.60 -38.25
CA ASP A 836 4.10 43.91 -37.84
C ASP A 836 3.31 42.65 -37.43
N ALA A 837 2.09 42.82 -36.90
CA ALA A 837 1.32 41.70 -36.36
C ALA A 837 1.05 40.60 -37.42
N ALA A 838 0.66 40.99 -38.63
CA ALA A 838 0.37 40.04 -39.71
C ALA A 838 1.63 39.34 -40.26
N ALA A 839 2.79 40.01 -40.24
CA ALA A 839 4.07 39.40 -40.58
C ALA A 839 4.58 38.47 -39.47
N ARG A 840 4.34 38.81 -38.18
CA ARG A 840 4.68 37.95 -37.03
C ARG A 840 3.88 36.67 -37.03
N ASP A 841 2.57 36.73 -37.26
CA ASP A 841 1.72 35.53 -37.24
C ASP A 841 2.15 34.52 -38.32
N ARG A 842 2.45 35.00 -39.54
CA ARG A 842 3.01 34.17 -40.63
C ARG A 842 4.40 33.60 -40.34
N LEU A 843 5.23 34.35 -39.60
CA LEU A 843 6.56 33.89 -39.15
C LEU A 843 6.42 32.76 -38.13
N VAL A 844 5.52 32.92 -37.15
CA VAL A 844 5.24 31.91 -36.12
C VAL A 844 4.70 30.63 -36.75
N GLU A 845 3.78 30.73 -37.70
CA GLU A 845 3.20 29.58 -38.39
C GLU A 845 4.25 28.81 -39.20
N ARG A 846 5.12 29.51 -39.94
CA ARG A 846 6.25 28.89 -40.66
C ARG A 846 7.26 28.23 -39.73
N LEU A 847 7.55 28.82 -38.57
CA LEU A 847 8.45 28.23 -37.59
C LEU A 847 7.85 26.96 -36.97
N ARG A 848 6.55 26.96 -36.65
CA ARG A 848 5.84 25.75 -36.19
C ARG A 848 5.87 24.64 -37.22
N ALA A 849 5.63 24.95 -38.49
CA ALA A 849 5.73 23.98 -39.58
C ALA A 849 7.16 23.42 -39.76
N LEU A 850 8.20 24.25 -39.55
CA LEU A 850 9.60 23.81 -39.56
C LEU A 850 9.90 22.86 -38.39
N THR A 851 9.40 23.17 -37.20
CA THR A 851 9.55 22.33 -36.00
C THR A 851 8.83 20.99 -36.15
N ALA A 852 7.63 20.97 -36.74
CA ALA A 852 6.90 19.73 -37.03
C ALA A 852 7.67 18.83 -38.01
N ARG A 853 8.25 19.40 -39.07
CA ARG A 853 9.10 18.65 -40.02
C ARG A 853 10.37 18.07 -39.39
N LEU A 854 10.91 18.74 -38.37
CA LEU A 854 12.07 18.24 -37.61
C LEU A 854 11.68 17.14 -36.62
N ALA A 855 10.44 17.13 -36.13
CA ALA A 855 9.92 16.12 -35.20
C ALA A 855 9.56 14.79 -35.89
N ASP A 856 9.01 14.82 -37.11
CA ASP A 856 8.49 13.63 -37.80
C ASP A 856 9.50 12.87 -38.68
N GLY A 857 10.76 13.31 -38.73
CA GLY A 857 11.91 12.53 -39.25
C GLY A 857 11.84 12.04 -40.71
N SER A 858 10.86 12.48 -41.52
CA SER A 858 10.65 12.00 -42.89
C SER A 858 10.77 13.15 -43.92
N PRO A 859 11.56 12.97 -45.00
CA PRO A 859 11.71 14.00 -46.03
C PRO A 859 10.79 13.71 -47.21
N GLU A 860 9.53 14.16 -47.16
CA GLU A 860 8.75 14.33 -48.38
C GLU A 860 8.14 15.73 -48.44
N TYR A 861 8.40 16.40 -49.54
CA TYR A 861 7.93 17.73 -49.88
C TYR A 861 7.10 17.60 -51.17
N SER A 862 5.82 17.95 -51.10
CA SER A 862 5.04 18.43 -52.24
C SER A 862 4.32 19.67 -51.73
N GLY A 863 4.78 20.88 -52.03
CA GLY A 863 4.58 21.52 -53.32
C GLY A 863 3.58 22.65 -53.11
N TYR A 864 4.04 23.90 -53.22
CA TYR A 864 3.20 25.09 -53.16
C TYR A 864 2.12 25.04 -54.25
N SER A 865 0.88 25.37 -53.89
CA SER A 865 -0.17 25.84 -54.79
C SER A 865 -0.76 27.11 -54.20
N GLU A 866 -0.61 28.22 -54.91
CA GLU A 866 -1.30 29.48 -54.63
C GLU A 866 -2.82 29.35 -54.93
N ASN A 867 -3.61 30.10 -54.15
CA ASN A 867 -4.98 30.54 -54.39
C ASN A 867 -6.11 29.49 -54.49
N ALA A 868 -6.94 29.40 -53.44
CA ALA A 868 -8.39 29.25 -53.58
C ALA A 868 -9.08 29.74 -52.29
N GLU A 869 -10.18 30.48 -52.46
CA GLU A 869 -11.00 31.10 -51.42
C GLU A 869 -11.52 30.06 -50.41
N GLU A 870 -11.28 30.26 -49.10
CA GLU A 870 -11.89 29.43 -48.06
C GLU A 870 -13.28 29.97 -47.69
N THR A 871 -14.31 29.23 -48.11
CA THR A 871 -15.65 29.21 -47.49
C THR A 871 -15.57 28.67 -46.06
N SER A 872 -16.41 29.22 -45.18
CA SER A 872 -16.35 28.98 -43.73
C SER A 872 -16.63 27.51 -43.36
N PHE A 873 -16.07 27.05 -42.24
CA PHE A 873 -16.25 25.68 -41.74
C PHE A 873 -17.73 25.33 -41.48
N ASP A 874 -18.52 26.31 -41.03
CA ASP A 874 -19.96 26.14 -40.82
C ASP A 874 -20.69 25.78 -42.12
N ASP A 875 -20.30 26.34 -43.27
CA ASP A 875 -20.91 26.02 -44.57
C ASP A 875 -20.57 24.59 -45.04
N ARG A 876 -19.42 24.05 -44.62
CA ARG A 876 -18.96 22.70 -45.02
C ARG A 876 -19.57 21.58 -44.20
N ILE A 877 -20.03 21.87 -42.98
CA ILE A 877 -20.80 20.92 -42.17
C ILE A 877 -22.18 20.69 -42.79
N ASP A 878 -22.82 21.75 -43.28
CA ASP A 878 -24.18 21.68 -43.84
C ASP A 878 -24.25 20.92 -45.18
N GLU A 879 -23.12 20.78 -45.90
CA GLU A 879 -23.03 20.01 -47.15
C GLU A 879 -22.64 18.53 -46.95
N ALA A 880 -22.27 18.12 -45.74
CA ALA A 880 -21.86 16.75 -45.45
C ALA A 880 -23.10 15.81 -45.44
N THR A 881 -23.16 14.89 -46.39
CA THR A 881 -24.31 13.97 -46.54
C THR A 881 -24.08 12.61 -45.88
N THR A 882 -22.90 12.37 -45.31
CA THR A 882 -22.53 11.11 -44.65
C THR A 882 -21.67 11.33 -43.41
N VAL A 883 -21.76 10.40 -42.45
CA VAL A 883 -21.07 10.48 -41.15
C VAL A 883 -19.56 10.42 -41.30
N ASP A 884 -19.05 9.62 -42.25
CA ASP A 884 -17.60 9.53 -42.50
C ASP A 884 -17.02 10.84 -43.04
N GLN A 885 -17.78 11.56 -43.87
CA GLN A 885 -17.36 12.90 -44.36
C GLN A 885 -17.33 13.95 -43.25
N LEU A 886 -18.25 13.85 -42.29
CA LEU A 886 -18.32 14.76 -41.15
C LEU A 886 -17.19 14.47 -40.14
N LEU A 887 -16.86 13.19 -39.95
CA LEU A 887 -15.72 12.77 -39.13
C LEU A 887 -14.38 13.17 -39.77
N ASP A 888 -14.23 13.05 -41.09
CA ASP A 888 -13.04 13.53 -41.80
C ASP A 888 -12.91 15.06 -41.76
N LEU A 889 -14.03 15.80 -41.73
CA LEU A 889 -14.05 17.26 -41.55
C LEU A 889 -13.59 17.67 -40.15
N ILE A 890 -14.11 16.99 -39.12
CA ILE A 890 -13.75 17.21 -37.71
C ILE A 890 -12.30 16.80 -37.44
N ASP A 891 -11.85 15.67 -37.98
CA ASP A 891 -10.48 15.20 -37.82
C ASP A 891 -9.47 16.11 -38.52
N ASN A 892 -9.84 16.73 -39.64
CA ASN A 892 -8.99 17.71 -40.30
C ASN A 892 -8.94 19.05 -39.54
N GLU A 893 -10.03 19.46 -38.88
CA GLU A 893 -10.04 20.69 -38.09
C GLU A 893 -9.31 20.53 -36.74
N LEU A 894 -9.46 19.36 -36.09
CA LEU A 894 -8.72 19.02 -34.86
C LEU A 894 -7.23 18.78 -35.08
N LYS A 895 -6.81 18.46 -36.31
CA LYS A 895 -5.38 18.37 -36.68
C LYS A 895 -4.79 19.73 -37.06
N GLY A 896 -5.61 20.79 -37.17
CA GLY A 896 -5.20 22.15 -37.49
C GLY A 896 -5.16 23.15 -36.32
N SER A 897 -5.52 22.74 -35.09
CA SER A 897 -5.49 23.58 -33.87
C SER A 897 -4.25 23.38 -33.00
#